data_AF-A0A7G9G6L9-F1
#
_entry.id   AF-A0A7G9G6L9-F1
#
_cell.length_a   1.000
_cell.length_b   1.000
_cell.length_c   1.000
_cell.angle_alpha   90.00
_cell.angle_beta   90.00
_cell.angle_gamma   90.00
#
_symmetry.space_group_name_H-M   'P 1'
#
loop_
_entity.id
_entity.type
_entity.pdbx_description
1 polymer ?
#
loop_
_entity_poly.entity_id
_entity_poly.type
_entity_poly.pdbx_seq_one_letter_code
_entity_poly.pdbx_strand_id
1 'polypeptide(L)'
;MTKMRQLFKRVLLSCLAICLAAVLAGLGTLGGGTDGDRSMAAGAGSGKETEKQSGGAAKVRGKDEVIYASLETGGALKGLYVVNCLEVAEGGAIQDYGEYSQILNLTDTSEMKYQDGVISAEAEAGRFYYQGNIEGGSLPWDVSITYRLDGREVAAEEAAGESGHLEISISTKPNGSGSLFYENYLLQLSLTLDTSVCTNIEAVDASIADAGENKQITFTALPGKEGSFSVVADVSGFRMNGMSIAAVPFSMAFDLPDMGSMTEQLGELSDGVASLNEGAEELKEGAASLAEGAGALKEGSASYKDGLENLGRGMTGLKSGGSQLGGGLSMLSTGAFGLNSGMEEYWTGLSEFVSGLSQMKEGSGKYRSGIESIAGQSDNLAEGSQAINDSLASMAEQLAGQIGGLTGELGQTGEDLGAGTDTGSGNAMELLAALPDALRGSADGIAGIKDGITGLSGNYATMFTNLDEAIMAIPEIDETALAGLGTDNETVNQLVDSYQAAQTVKQTYVQIKEDLASVQKSMDGMSDALASIETVLKDTADQIEEALKGMDLDSIMDALKELNSGIAKLSAQYGEFHQGLLDYTGGVKFFSQSYGSLDDGILDAISGGEDLMEGFGKLQSGAGGLAEGLSSTAKGFDSLMDGVESLADGTEALAAGYEQIDGGIGEIASGTDGVSEGMAGLQDGTRKMHLETKDMPEKIQEEIDKLLEDYDKSDFRPESFVSEKNQNVELVQFVMTTDPIEKEEIDVPDMEEEEMKTPWDRFLDLFRK
;
A
#
# COMPACT_ATOMS: atom_id res chain seq x y z
N MET A 1 9.15 41.04 -14.92
CA MET A 1 9.69 41.73 -16.12
C MET A 1 10.89 40.90 -16.56
N THR A 2 10.90 40.12 -17.64
CA THR A 2 10.95 40.60 -19.04
C THR A 2 10.77 39.41 -20.00
N LYS A 3 9.68 38.65 -19.92
CA LYS A 3 9.21 37.76 -21.02
C LYS A 3 7.70 37.79 -21.23
N MET A 4 7.04 38.81 -20.67
CA MET A 4 5.67 39.25 -21.02
C MET A 4 5.71 40.38 -22.08
N ARG A 5 6.60 40.27 -23.09
CA ARG A 5 6.74 41.34 -24.10
C ARG A 5 7.19 40.91 -25.51
N GLN A 6 7.27 39.62 -25.84
CA GLN A 6 7.87 39.25 -27.14
C GLN A 6 7.24 38.14 -28.00
N LEU A 7 6.14 37.49 -27.61
CA LEU A 7 5.41 36.61 -28.53
C LEU A 7 3.90 36.90 -28.65
N PHE A 8 3.45 37.99 -28.02
CA PHE A 8 2.27 38.78 -28.42
C PHE A 8 2.50 39.55 -29.76
N LYS A 9 3.51 39.13 -30.54
CA LYS A 9 3.99 39.69 -31.81
C LYS A 9 3.77 38.75 -33.01
N ARG A 10 3.00 37.68 -32.84
CA ARG A 10 2.72 36.70 -33.92
C ARG A 10 1.24 36.60 -34.33
N VAL A 11 0.34 37.42 -33.80
CA VAL A 11 -1.12 37.30 -34.05
C VAL A 11 -1.76 38.51 -34.76
N LEU A 12 -1.07 39.62 -35.02
CA LEU A 12 -1.65 40.68 -35.86
C LEU A 12 -0.58 41.51 -36.57
N LEU A 13 -0.82 41.78 -37.86
CA LEU A 13 0.01 42.47 -38.86
C LEU A 13 1.01 41.62 -39.66
N SER A 14 0.51 41.01 -40.73
CA SER A 14 1.14 41.08 -42.06
C SER A 14 0.05 40.96 -43.12
N CYS A 15 -0.71 42.05 -43.29
CA CYS A 15 -1.46 42.27 -44.51
C CYS A 15 -0.50 42.45 -45.70
N LEU A 16 -1.01 42.06 -46.87
CA LEU A 16 -0.85 42.68 -48.19
C LEU A 16 0.20 42.14 -49.19
N ALA A 17 -0.28 42.15 -50.45
CA ALA A 17 0.38 42.10 -51.76
C ALA A 17 0.70 40.71 -52.32
N ILE A 18 -0.11 40.14 -53.23
CA ILE A 18 -0.37 40.49 -54.66
C ILE A 18 0.79 40.08 -55.59
N CYS A 19 0.46 39.21 -56.57
CA CYS A 19 0.91 39.11 -57.98
C CYS A 19 0.80 37.63 -58.43
N LEU A 20 -0.18 37.21 -59.24
CA LEU A 20 -0.48 37.48 -60.66
C LEU A 20 0.46 36.78 -61.67
N ALA A 21 -0.18 35.92 -62.49
CA ALA A 21 0.09 35.57 -63.91
C ALA A 21 1.29 34.70 -64.33
N ALA A 22 0.99 33.57 -64.97
CA ALA A 22 1.24 33.24 -66.39
C ALA A 22 0.89 31.73 -66.60
N VAL A 23 -0.04 31.27 -67.46
CA VAL A 23 -0.31 31.43 -68.91
C VAL A 23 0.62 30.58 -69.81
N LEU A 24 -0.04 29.85 -70.74
CA LEU A 24 0.42 29.16 -71.96
C LEU A 24 0.99 27.72 -71.78
N ALA A 25 0.73 26.73 -72.65
CA ALA A 25 0.01 26.68 -73.93
C ALA A 25 -0.25 25.23 -74.38
N GLY A 26 -1.37 25.06 -75.10
CA GLY A 26 -1.42 24.42 -76.42
C GLY A 26 -1.82 22.94 -76.49
N LEU A 27 -2.35 22.43 -77.59
CA LEU A 27 -2.99 22.99 -78.79
C LEU A 27 -3.40 21.77 -79.67
N GLY A 28 -4.51 21.87 -80.41
CA GLY A 28 -4.81 21.03 -81.59
C GLY A 28 -6.26 20.47 -81.57
N THR A 29 -7.29 21.03 -82.23
CA THR A 29 -7.58 21.24 -83.68
C THR A 29 -7.64 19.91 -84.47
N LEU A 30 -8.75 19.47 -85.06
CA LEU A 30 -9.44 19.85 -86.32
C LEU A 30 -10.64 18.88 -86.49
N GLY A 31 -11.76 19.10 -87.21
CA GLY A 31 -12.22 20.13 -88.14
C GLY A 31 -13.29 19.57 -89.11
N GLY A 32 -14.17 20.46 -89.60
CA GLY A 32 -14.95 20.39 -90.88
C GLY A 32 -16.27 19.60 -90.85
N GLY A 33 -17.39 20.01 -91.45
CA GLY A 33 -17.81 21.11 -92.36
C GLY A 33 -19.18 20.71 -92.97
N THR A 34 -20.22 21.58 -92.96
CA THR A 34 -20.80 22.34 -94.11
C THR A 34 -21.32 21.47 -95.27
N ASP A 35 -22.45 21.69 -95.96
CA ASP A 35 -23.29 22.87 -96.20
C ASP A 35 -24.51 22.48 -97.08
N GLY A 36 -25.49 23.39 -97.20
CA GLY A 36 -26.35 23.55 -98.40
C GLY A 36 -27.84 23.25 -98.19
N ASP A 37 -28.80 24.05 -98.63
CA ASP A 37 -28.80 25.34 -99.34
C ASP A 37 -30.20 25.98 -99.19
N ARG A 38 -30.30 27.29 -99.44
CA ARG A 38 -31.47 28.18 -99.32
C ARG A 38 -32.31 28.23 -100.61
N SER A 39 -33.44 28.97 -100.49
CA SER A 39 -34.09 29.83 -101.52
C SER A 39 -35.42 29.28 -102.08
N MET A 40 -36.51 30.01 -102.34
CA MET A 40 -37.00 31.37 -102.09
C MET A 40 -38.48 31.42 -102.53
N ALA A 41 -39.21 32.43 -102.02
CA ALA A 41 -40.25 33.25 -102.69
C ALA A 41 -41.69 32.74 -102.92
N ALA A 42 -42.61 33.41 -102.19
CA ALA A 42 -43.71 34.28 -102.65
C ALA A 42 -44.83 33.76 -103.59
N GLY A 43 -46.08 34.11 -103.26
CA GLY A 43 -47.15 34.22 -104.26
C GLY A 43 -48.57 34.12 -103.69
N ALA A 44 -49.41 35.09 -104.02
CA ALA A 44 -50.76 35.30 -103.53
C ALA A 44 -51.85 34.54 -104.31
N GLY A 45 -52.97 34.28 -103.64
CA GLY A 45 -54.33 34.57 -104.14
C GLY A 45 -54.96 33.73 -105.25
N SER A 46 -56.26 33.46 -105.04
CA SER A 46 -57.34 33.41 -106.03
C SER A 46 -57.49 32.13 -106.89
N GLY A 47 -58.56 31.42 -106.54
CA GLY A 47 -59.32 30.43 -107.30
C GLY A 47 -59.22 30.41 -108.82
N LYS A 48 -59.30 29.18 -109.36
CA LYS A 48 -60.29 28.84 -110.37
C LYS A 48 -60.51 27.33 -110.47
N GLU A 49 -61.79 27.02 -110.37
CA GLU A 49 -62.55 25.88 -110.86
C GLU A 49 -61.90 24.95 -111.90
N THR A 50 -62.20 23.66 -111.67
CA THR A 50 -62.55 22.60 -112.63
C THR A 50 -61.51 22.16 -113.67
N GLU A 51 -61.13 20.89 -113.61
CA GLU A 51 -61.81 19.83 -114.39
C GLU A 51 -61.36 18.42 -113.97
N LYS A 52 -62.29 17.47 -114.08
CA LYS A 52 -62.21 16.05 -113.77
C LYS A 52 -61.15 15.29 -114.59
N GLN A 53 -60.36 14.45 -113.92
CA GLN A 53 -59.86 13.14 -114.38
C GLN A 53 -59.83 12.22 -113.14
N SER A 54 -60.77 11.30 -112.94
CA SER A 54 -60.76 9.94 -113.50
C SER A 54 -59.42 9.20 -113.29
N GLY A 55 -59.24 8.60 -112.11
CA GLY A 55 -58.36 7.42 -111.93
C GLY A 55 -57.01 7.61 -111.23
N GLY A 56 -56.93 8.32 -110.09
CA GLY A 56 -55.73 8.38 -109.23
C GLY A 56 -55.91 7.64 -107.91
N ALA A 57 -54.83 7.05 -107.37
CA ALA A 57 -54.83 6.37 -106.07
C ALA A 57 -55.05 7.37 -104.91
N ALA A 58 -55.93 7.02 -103.97
CA ALA A 58 -56.21 7.84 -102.79
C ALA A 58 -55.00 7.90 -101.83
N LYS A 59 -54.88 8.99 -101.07
CA LYS A 59 -53.83 9.15 -100.04
C LYS A 59 -54.41 8.95 -98.64
N VAL A 60 -54.07 7.83 -98.00
CA VAL A 60 -54.53 7.47 -96.64
C VAL A 60 -53.52 7.97 -95.60
N ARG A 61 -53.99 8.72 -94.60
CA ARG A 61 -53.16 9.34 -93.55
C ARG A 61 -52.91 8.39 -92.38
N GLY A 62 -53.95 7.70 -91.98
CA GLY A 62 -53.96 6.74 -90.89
C GLY A 62 -55.08 5.74 -91.10
N LYS A 63 -54.92 4.56 -90.50
CA LYS A 63 -55.91 3.50 -90.49
C LYS A 63 -56.20 3.10 -89.05
N ASP A 64 -57.48 3.09 -88.70
CA ASP A 64 -57.96 2.52 -87.44
C ASP A 64 -58.68 1.21 -87.75
N GLU A 65 -58.36 0.17 -86.98
CA GLU A 65 -59.01 -1.13 -87.06
C GLU A 65 -59.70 -1.43 -85.75
N VAL A 66 -61.02 -1.56 -85.79
CA VAL A 66 -61.79 -2.01 -84.64
C VAL A 66 -62.34 -3.40 -84.95
N ILE A 67 -61.80 -4.38 -84.24
CA ILE A 67 -62.17 -5.78 -84.37
C ILE A 67 -63.34 -6.02 -83.42
N TYR A 68 -64.50 -6.33 -83.99
CA TYR A 68 -65.67 -6.72 -83.22
C TYR A 68 -65.83 -8.23 -83.27
N ALA A 69 -65.84 -8.84 -82.09
CA ALA A 69 -66.09 -10.28 -81.96
C ALA A 69 -67.36 -10.53 -81.15
N SER A 70 -68.23 -11.36 -81.69
CA SER A 70 -69.36 -11.90 -80.95
C SER A 70 -68.96 -13.26 -80.37
N LEU A 71 -69.01 -13.37 -79.05
CA LEU A 71 -68.69 -14.58 -78.31
C LEU A 71 -69.98 -15.24 -77.82
N GLU A 72 -70.03 -16.56 -77.81
CA GLU A 72 -71.05 -17.32 -77.10
C GLU A 72 -70.90 -17.09 -75.58
N THR A 73 -71.92 -17.45 -74.82
CA THR A 73 -71.97 -17.31 -73.36
C THR A 73 -70.79 -18.01 -72.65
N GLY A 74 -70.27 -19.12 -73.21
CA GLY A 74 -69.06 -19.81 -72.72
C GLY A 74 -67.71 -19.24 -73.16
N GLY A 75 -67.70 -18.17 -73.97
CA GLY A 75 -66.48 -17.53 -74.50
C GLY A 75 -66.00 -18.04 -75.86
N ALA A 76 -66.71 -18.99 -76.49
CA ALA A 76 -66.39 -19.47 -77.84
C ALA A 76 -66.73 -18.41 -78.90
N LEU A 77 -65.90 -18.29 -79.95
CA LEU A 77 -66.10 -17.29 -81.00
C LEU A 77 -67.24 -17.70 -81.96
N LYS A 78 -68.30 -16.90 -81.99
CA LYS A 78 -69.49 -17.10 -82.86
C LYS A 78 -69.36 -16.40 -84.20
N GLY A 79 -68.79 -15.19 -84.19
CA GLY A 79 -68.61 -14.38 -85.39
C GLY A 79 -67.60 -13.28 -85.17
N LEU A 80 -66.88 -12.93 -86.25
CA LEU A 80 -65.82 -11.94 -86.23
C LEU A 80 -66.01 -11.01 -87.42
N TYR A 81 -66.02 -9.70 -87.17
CA TYR A 81 -65.96 -8.71 -88.22
C TYR A 81 -65.04 -7.56 -87.82
N VAL A 82 -64.39 -6.97 -88.80
CA VAL A 82 -63.48 -5.86 -88.60
C VAL A 82 -64.07 -4.65 -89.29
N VAL A 83 -64.24 -3.57 -88.51
CA VAL A 83 -64.57 -2.26 -89.04
C VAL A 83 -63.26 -1.54 -89.27
N ASN A 84 -62.95 -1.34 -90.54
CA ASN A 84 -61.78 -0.59 -90.95
C ASN A 84 -62.21 0.86 -91.19
N CYS A 85 -61.53 1.80 -90.54
CA CYS A 85 -61.68 3.24 -90.75
C CYS A 85 -60.40 3.76 -91.39
N LEU A 86 -60.50 4.15 -92.65
CA LEU A 86 -59.41 4.77 -93.40
C LEU A 86 -59.59 6.29 -93.38
N GLU A 87 -58.60 7.02 -92.89
CA GLU A 87 -58.59 8.48 -92.97
C GLU A 87 -58.00 8.91 -94.32
N VAL A 88 -58.89 9.22 -95.29
CA VAL A 88 -58.51 9.59 -96.66
C VAL A 88 -58.26 11.09 -96.73
N ALA A 89 -57.01 11.48 -96.89
CA ALA A 89 -56.59 12.89 -96.98
C ALA A 89 -56.94 13.51 -98.35
N GLU A 90 -56.87 12.72 -99.42
CA GLU A 90 -57.21 13.12 -100.81
C GLU A 90 -57.98 11.97 -101.49
N GLY A 91 -59.18 12.26 -102.00
CA GLY A 91 -60.10 11.26 -102.55
C GLY A 91 -59.62 10.61 -103.86
N GLY A 92 -59.93 9.33 -104.05
CA GLY A 92 -59.46 8.50 -105.17
C GLY A 92 -59.72 7.01 -104.93
N ALA A 93 -59.06 6.14 -105.69
CA ALA A 93 -59.16 4.69 -105.49
C ALA A 93 -58.36 4.27 -104.25
N ILE A 94 -59.04 3.75 -103.21
CA ILE A 94 -58.41 3.16 -102.03
C ILE A 94 -58.13 1.67 -102.27
N GLN A 95 -57.05 1.19 -101.67
CA GLN A 95 -56.69 -0.23 -101.67
C GLN A 95 -56.35 -0.65 -100.24
N ASP A 96 -57.02 -1.69 -99.76
CA ASP A 96 -56.81 -2.26 -98.43
C ASP A 96 -56.72 -3.79 -98.56
N TYR A 97 -56.10 -4.45 -97.59
CA TYR A 97 -55.84 -5.88 -97.63
C TYR A 97 -56.48 -6.58 -96.43
N GLY A 98 -57.14 -7.71 -96.68
CA GLY A 98 -57.75 -8.55 -95.65
C GLY A 98 -58.48 -9.73 -96.25
N GLU A 99 -58.49 -10.85 -95.53
CA GLU A 99 -59.22 -12.06 -95.92
C GLU A 99 -60.63 -12.02 -95.33
N TYR A 100 -61.61 -11.68 -96.17
CA TYR A 100 -63.01 -11.52 -95.76
C TYR A 100 -63.93 -12.48 -96.52
N SER A 101 -64.93 -13.04 -95.83
CA SER A 101 -66.01 -13.83 -96.45
C SER A 101 -67.08 -12.93 -97.07
N GLN A 102 -67.30 -11.76 -96.48
CA GLN A 102 -68.22 -10.74 -96.97
C GLN A 102 -67.68 -9.36 -96.65
N ILE A 103 -67.80 -8.42 -97.59
CA ILE A 103 -67.49 -7.02 -97.37
C ILE A 103 -68.75 -6.16 -97.52
N LEU A 104 -68.90 -5.17 -96.64
CA LEU A 104 -70.02 -4.25 -96.60
C LEU A 104 -69.51 -2.81 -96.50
N ASN A 105 -69.95 -1.95 -97.40
CA ASN A 105 -69.65 -0.52 -97.34
C ASN A 105 -70.58 0.13 -96.31
N LEU A 106 -69.99 0.83 -95.34
CA LEU A 106 -70.73 1.53 -94.28
C LEU A 106 -70.76 3.05 -94.49
N THR A 107 -70.13 3.56 -95.55
CA THR A 107 -69.96 4.99 -95.82
C THR A 107 -70.96 5.51 -96.84
N ASP A 108 -71.13 4.79 -97.96
CA ASP A 108 -71.99 5.22 -99.07
C ASP A 108 -72.60 4.02 -99.84
N THR A 109 -73.31 4.32 -100.95
CA THR A 109 -73.94 3.31 -101.81
C THR A 109 -73.06 2.81 -102.96
N SER A 110 -71.76 3.14 -102.98
CA SER A 110 -70.84 2.71 -104.03
C SER A 110 -70.46 1.23 -103.90
N GLU A 111 -70.35 0.54 -105.04
CA GLU A 111 -69.96 -0.88 -105.08
C GLU A 111 -68.46 -1.03 -104.78
N MET A 112 -68.14 -1.82 -103.76
CA MET A 112 -66.76 -2.24 -103.47
C MET A 112 -66.39 -3.53 -104.20
N LYS A 113 -65.15 -3.62 -104.67
CA LYS A 113 -64.60 -4.81 -105.32
C LYS A 113 -63.73 -5.60 -104.35
N TYR A 114 -63.94 -6.91 -104.33
CA TYR A 114 -63.13 -7.86 -103.58
C TYR A 114 -62.62 -8.96 -104.52
N GLN A 115 -61.29 -9.07 -104.68
CA GLN A 115 -60.63 -10.15 -105.41
C GLN A 115 -59.34 -10.53 -104.69
N ASP A 116 -59.15 -11.82 -104.42
CA ASP A 116 -57.93 -12.41 -103.86
C ASP A 116 -57.33 -11.62 -102.66
N GLY A 117 -58.16 -11.32 -101.65
CA GLY A 117 -57.73 -10.65 -100.41
C GLY A 117 -57.47 -9.14 -100.53
N VAL A 118 -57.84 -8.53 -101.66
CA VAL A 118 -57.69 -7.10 -101.95
C VAL A 118 -59.05 -6.42 -102.05
N ILE A 119 -59.22 -5.36 -101.27
CA ILE A 119 -60.41 -4.49 -101.24
C ILE A 119 -60.09 -3.25 -102.06
N SER A 120 -60.96 -2.90 -103.00
CA SER A 120 -60.82 -1.70 -103.82
C SER A 120 -62.14 -0.95 -103.93
N ALA A 121 -62.13 0.34 -103.58
CA ALA A 121 -63.28 1.24 -103.62
C ALA A 121 -62.85 2.65 -104.06
N GLU A 122 -63.76 3.45 -104.61
CA GLU A 122 -63.54 4.90 -104.70
C GLU A 122 -63.99 5.54 -103.39
N ALA A 123 -63.12 6.33 -102.76
CA ALA A 123 -63.43 7.04 -101.53
C ALA A 123 -63.20 8.55 -101.72
N GLU A 124 -64.11 9.38 -101.23
CA GLU A 124 -63.90 10.83 -101.14
C GLU A 124 -62.97 11.19 -99.98
N ALA A 125 -62.47 12.43 -99.94
CA ALA A 125 -61.66 12.90 -98.83
C ALA A 125 -62.51 12.95 -97.54
N GLY A 126 -62.06 12.28 -96.49
CA GLY A 126 -62.82 12.06 -95.25
C GLY A 126 -62.56 10.69 -94.65
N ARG A 127 -63.41 10.29 -93.68
CA ARG A 127 -63.34 8.95 -93.08
C ARG A 127 -64.15 7.97 -93.90
N PHE A 128 -63.48 6.94 -94.41
CA PHE A 128 -64.10 5.84 -95.13
C PHE A 128 -64.16 4.60 -94.24
N TYR A 129 -65.38 4.16 -93.94
CA TYR A 129 -65.70 2.99 -93.16
C TYR A 129 -66.17 1.84 -94.05
N TYR A 130 -65.57 0.69 -93.85
CA TYR A 130 -66.13 -0.55 -94.37
C TYR A 130 -65.98 -1.67 -93.34
N GLN A 131 -66.91 -2.62 -93.41
CA GLN A 131 -66.90 -3.82 -92.59
C GLN A 131 -66.49 -5.01 -93.44
N GLY A 132 -65.53 -5.78 -92.93
CA GLY A 132 -65.18 -7.09 -93.47
C GLY A 132 -65.51 -8.18 -92.46
N ASN A 133 -66.35 -9.14 -92.85
CA ASN A 133 -66.66 -10.32 -92.04
C ASN A 133 -65.59 -11.39 -92.29
N ILE A 134 -65.15 -12.07 -91.23
CA ILE A 134 -64.11 -13.10 -91.28
C ILE A 134 -64.74 -14.43 -90.86
N GLU A 135 -64.70 -15.44 -91.72
CA GLU A 135 -65.09 -16.82 -91.36
C GLU A 135 -63.87 -17.58 -90.81
N GLY A 136 -63.97 -18.09 -89.57
CA GLY A 136 -62.95 -18.94 -88.96
C GLY A 136 -61.69 -18.23 -88.42
N GLY A 137 -61.72 -16.90 -88.24
CA GLY A 137 -60.61 -16.16 -87.62
C GLY A 137 -60.42 -16.51 -86.13
N SER A 138 -59.22 -16.28 -85.59
CA SER A 138 -58.90 -16.47 -84.16
C SER A 138 -58.56 -15.14 -83.50
N LEU A 139 -59.07 -14.92 -82.29
CA LEU A 139 -58.69 -13.75 -81.47
C LEU A 139 -57.34 -13.96 -80.78
N PRO A 140 -56.59 -12.88 -80.43
CA PRO A 140 -55.32 -13.00 -79.72
C PRO A 140 -55.43 -13.59 -78.30
N TRP A 141 -56.63 -13.50 -77.71
CA TRP A 141 -56.95 -14.04 -76.41
C TRP A 141 -57.96 -15.19 -76.53
N ASP A 142 -57.66 -16.29 -75.87
CA ASP A 142 -58.65 -17.31 -75.53
C ASP A 142 -59.38 -16.85 -74.27
N VAL A 143 -60.66 -16.58 -74.42
CA VAL A 143 -61.56 -16.20 -73.34
C VAL A 143 -62.39 -17.43 -72.97
N SER A 144 -62.30 -17.88 -71.73
CA SER A 144 -63.13 -18.97 -71.20
C SER A 144 -63.97 -18.45 -70.06
N ILE A 145 -65.29 -18.62 -70.17
CA ILE A 145 -66.27 -18.16 -69.18
C ILE A 145 -67.01 -19.38 -68.64
N THR A 146 -67.07 -19.50 -67.33
CA THR A 146 -67.74 -20.62 -66.64
C THR A 146 -68.70 -20.10 -65.59
N TYR A 147 -69.90 -20.66 -65.56
CA TYR A 147 -70.98 -20.30 -64.63
C TYR A 147 -71.20 -21.41 -63.61
N ARG A 148 -71.30 -21.06 -62.33
CA ARG A 148 -71.62 -22.02 -61.26
C ARG A 148 -72.77 -21.50 -60.42
N LEU A 149 -73.83 -22.30 -60.29
CA LEU A 149 -74.98 -22.02 -59.43
C LEU A 149 -74.96 -22.97 -58.23
N ASP A 150 -74.96 -22.43 -57.02
CA ASP A 150 -74.86 -23.17 -55.75
C ASP A 150 -73.68 -24.18 -55.74
N GLY A 151 -72.56 -23.79 -56.35
CA GLY A 151 -71.32 -24.56 -56.42
C GLY A 151 -71.27 -25.64 -57.53
N ARG A 152 -72.35 -25.81 -58.30
CA ARG A 152 -72.40 -26.72 -59.46
C ARG A 152 -72.20 -25.94 -60.76
N GLU A 153 -71.34 -26.46 -61.63
CA GLU A 153 -71.18 -25.92 -62.98
C GLU A 153 -72.46 -26.16 -63.78
N VAL A 154 -73.00 -25.08 -64.36
CA VAL A 154 -74.25 -25.08 -65.13
C VAL A 154 -74.00 -24.42 -66.48
N ALA A 155 -74.74 -24.83 -67.51
CA ALA A 155 -74.74 -24.12 -68.79
C ALA A 155 -75.35 -22.72 -68.60
N ALA A 156 -74.93 -21.75 -69.41
CA ALA A 156 -75.42 -20.38 -69.30
C ALA A 156 -76.95 -20.29 -69.49
N GLU A 157 -77.49 -21.14 -70.37
CA GLU A 157 -78.92 -21.24 -70.67
C GLU A 157 -79.71 -21.89 -69.51
N GLU A 158 -79.05 -22.76 -68.74
CA GLU A 158 -79.63 -23.37 -67.53
C GLU A 158 -79.57 -22.43 -66.32
N ALA A 159 -78.63 -21.48 -66.30
CA ALA A 159 -78.57 -20.45 -65.29
C ALA A 159 -79.65 -19.36 -65.49
N ALA A 160 -80.20 -19.22 -66.70
CA ALA A 160 -81.18 -18.20 -67.05
C ALA A 160 -82.52 -18.41 -66.31
N GLY A 161 -82.94 -17.41 -65.52
CA GLY A 161 -84.21 -17.42 -64.78
C GLY A 161 -84.20 -18.23 -63.47
N GLU A 162 -83.08 -18.86 -63.12
CA GLU A 162 -82.91 -19.58 -61.85
C GLU A 162 -82.56 -18.61 -60.71
N SER A 163 -82.67 -19.11 -59.46
CA SER A 163 -82.35 -18.33 -58.25
C SER A 163 -81.40 -19.12 -57.35
N GLY A 164 -80.36 -18.48 -56.84
CA GLY A 164 -79.30 -19.13 -56.05
C GLY A 164 -78.04 -18.29 -55.95
N HIS A 165 -76.93 -18.89 -55.51
CA HIS A 165 -75.63 -18.24 -55.45
C HIS A 165 -74.86 -18.46 -56.75
N LEU A 166 -74.65 -17.40 -57.52
CA LEU A 166 -73.99 -17.45 -58.84
C LEU A 166 -72.53 -17.00 -58.74
N GLU A 167 -71.63 -17.81 -59.27
CA GLU A 167 -70.23 -17.47 -59.50
C GLU A 167 -69.93 -17.49 -61.01
N ILE A 168 -69.37 -16.39 -61.52
CA ILE A 168 -68.91 -16.23 -62.90
C ILE A 168 -67.38 -16.16 -62.87
N SER A 169 -66.74 -17.17 -63.41
CA SER A 169 -65.27 -17.23 -63.55
C SER A 169 -64.87 -16.95 -64.99
N ILE A 170 -63.95 -16.00 -65.20
CA ILE A 170 -63.46 -15.57 -66.50
C ILE A 170 -61.94 -15.73 -66.54
N SER A 171 -61.43 -16.50 -67.50
CA SER A 171 -59.99 -16.67 -67.74
C SER A 171 -59.60 -16.16 -69.12
N THR A 172 -58.49 -15.43 -69.20
CA THR A 172 -57.91 -14.95 -70.46
C THR A 172 -56.50 -15.50 -70.64
N LYS A 173 -56.28 -16.22 -71.73
CA LYS A 173 -54.98 -16.85 -72.08
C LYS A 173 -54.55 -16.49 -73.50
N PRO A 174 -53.25 -16.56 -73.85
CA PRO A 174 -52.82 -16.31 -75.21
C PRO A 174 -53.22 -17.47 -76.14
N ASN A 175 -53.84 -17.16 -77.28
CA ASN A 175 -54.29 -18.15 -78.29
C ASN A 175 -53.20 -18.49 -79.34
N GLY A 176 -51.95 -18.08 -79.10
CA GLY A 176 -50.81 -18.30 -80.02
C GLY A 176 -50.83 -17.49 -81.33
N SER A 177 -51.99 -17.02 -81.79
CA SER A 177 -52.15 -16.07 -82.91
C SER A 177 -52.16 -14.63 -82.40
N GLY A 178 -51.39 -13.71 -83.00
CA GLY A 178 -51.39 -12.30 -82.58
C GLY A 178 -50.68 -11.99 -81.26
N SER A 179 -49.57 -12.68 -80.96
CA SER A 179 -48.77 -12.51 -79.73
C SER A 179 -48.35 -11.06 -79.46
N LEU A 180 -48.11 -10.28 -80.53
CA LEU A 180 -47.82 -8.85 -80.45
C LEU A 180 -48.94 -8.07 -79.74
N PHE A 181 -50.20 -8.40 -79.99
CA PHE A 181 -51.33 -7.75 -79.30
C PHE A 181 -51.41 -8.22 -77.84
N TYR A 182 -51.26 -9.52 -77.57
CA TYR A 182 -51.28 -10.05 -76.20
C TYR A 182 -50.20 -9.42 -75.30
N GLU A 183 -48.99 -9.22 -75.82
CA GLU A 183 -47.84 -8.71 -75.06
C GLU A 183 -47.85 -7.19 -74.82
N ASN A 184 -48.62 -6.43 -75.61
CA ASN A 184 -48.57 -4.96 -75.58
C ASN A 184 -49.92 -4.28 -75.30
N TYR A 185 -51.01 -5.05 -75.22
CA TYR A 185 -52.35 -4.53 -74.98
C TYR A 185 -52.85 -4.83 -73.58
N LEU A 186 -53.47 -3.83 -72.98
CA LEU A 186 -54.19 -3.94 -71.73
C LEU A 186 -55.62 -4.39 -72.03
N LEU A 187 -56.05 -5.46 -71.37
CA LEU A 187 -57.41 -5.99 -71.45
C LEU A 187 -58.28 -5.38 -70.37
N GLN A 188 -59.45 -4.86 -70.75
CA GLN A 188 -60.48 -4.41 -69.83
C GLN A 188 -61.74 -5.24 -70.03
N LEU A 189 -62.11 -5.99 -69.00
CA LEU A 189 -63.35 -6.79 -69.00
C LEU A 189 -64.41 -6.03 -68.21
N SER A 190 -65.54 -5.73 -68.83
CA SER A 190 -66.66 -5.02 -68.22
C SER A 190 -67.94 -5.84 -68.31
N LEU A 191 -68.58 -6.05 -67.17
CA LEU A 191 -69.87 -6.74 -67.06
C LEU A 191 -70.88 -5.85 -66.31
N THR A 192 -72.14 -5.97 -66.68
CA THR A 192 -73.22 -5.15 -66.13
C THR A 192 -74.29 -6.07 -65.53
N LEU A 193 -74.50 -5.96 -64.21
CA LEU A 193 -75.47 -6.75 -63.47
C LEU A 193 -76.64 -5.87 -63.01
N ASP A 194 -77.86 -6.34 -63.22
CA ASP A 194 -79.09 -5.65 -62.82
C ASP A 194 -79.35 -5.85 -61.32
N THR A 195 -79.44 -4.74 -60.57
CA THR A 195 -79.57 -4.77 -59.10
C THR A 195 -80.97 -5.13 -58.60
N SER A 196 -81.95 -5.22 -59.50
CA SER A 196 -83.30 -5.73 -59.19
C SER A 196 -83.34 -7.27 -59.09
N VAL A 197 -82.40 -7.96 -59.74
CA VAL A 197 -82.30 -9.42 -59.80
C VAL A 197 -81.04 -9.97 -59.14
N CYS A 198 -79.96 -9.20 -59.07
CA CYS A 198 -78.69 -9.58 -58.43
C CYS A 198 -78.44 -8.76 -57.16
N THR A 199 -78.19 -9.44 -56.03
CA THR A 199 -77.87 -8.84 -54.73
C THR A 199 -76.53 -9.40 -54.22
N ASN A 200 -75.89 -8.72 -53.27
CA ASN A 200 -74.62 -9.17 -52.67
C ASN A 200 -73.49 -9.46 -53.69
N ILE A 201 -73.26 -8.50 -54.60
CA ILE A 201 -72.26 -8.62 -55.68
C ILE A 201 -70.85 -8.37 -55.12
N GLU A 202 -69.97 -9.35 -55.25
CA GLU A 202 -68.55 -9.28 -54.87
C GLU A 202 -67.65 -9.62 -56.07
N ALA A 203 -66.61 -8.80 -56.29
CA ALA A 203 -65.62 -9.01 -57.34
C ALA A 203 -64.24 -8.54 -56.83
N VAL A 204 -63.30 -9.48 -56.70
CA VAL A 204 -61.94 -9.22 -56.17
C VAL A 204 -61.08 -8.68 -57.31
N ASP A 205 -60.30 -7.61 -57.06
CA ASP A 205 -59.45 -6.94 -58.03
C ASP A 205 -60.20 -6.27 -59.21
N ALA A 206 -61.50 -5.99 -59.01
CA ALA A 206 -62.34 -5.24 -59.94
C ALA A 206 -62.59 -3.81 -59.47
N SER A 207 -62.74 -2.89 -60.40
CA SER A 207 -63.36 -1.58 -60.16
C SER A 207 -64.87 -1.69 -60.33
N ILE A 208 -65.62 -1.44 -59.26
CA ILE A 208 -67.10 -1.49 -59.26
C ILE A 208 -67.66 -0.06 -59.27
N ALA A 209 -68.59 0.22 -60.18
CA ALA A 209 -69.29 1.50 -60.29
C ALA A 209 -70.81 1.34 -60.39
N ASP A 210 -71.57 2.27 -59.82
CA ASP A 210 -73.03 2.30 -59.92
C ASP A 210 -73.49 2.98 -61.23
N ALA A 211 -74.34 2.30 -62.00
CA ALA A 211 -74.84 2.75 -63.31
C ALA A 211 -76.38 2.65 -63.36
N GLY A 212 -77.08 3.58 -62.69
CA GLY A 212 -78.54 3.62 -62.63
C GLY A 212 -79.12 2.47 -61.81
N GLU A 213 -79.95 1.62 -62.42
CA GLU A 213 -80.49 0.39 -61.82
C GLU A 213 -79.52 -0.81 -61.94
N ASN A 214 -78.34 -0.62 -62.54
CA ASN A 214 -77.33 -1.66 -62.74
C ASN A 214 -76.01 -1.35 -62.00
N LYS A 215 -75.21 -2.38 -61.72
CA LYS A 215 -73.80 -2.26 -61.30
C LYS A 215 -72.88 -2.66 -62.46
N GLN A 216 -71.89 -1.83 -62.73
CA GLN A 216 -70.84 -2.10 -63.70
C GLN A 216 -69.58 -2.57 -62.97
N ILE A 217 -69.05 -3.73 -63.34
CA ILE A 217 -67.82 -4.29 -62.78
C ILE A 217 -66.79 -4.32 -63.90
N THR A 218 -65.65 -3.67 -63.69
CA THR A 218 -64.55 -3.60 -64.66
C THR A 218 -63.27 -4.20 -64.08
N PHE A 219 -62.73 -5.22 -64.73
CA PHE A 219 -61.41 -5.80 -64.47
C PHE A 219 -60.38 -5.26 -65.45
N THR A 220 -59.13 -5.19 -65.03
CA THR A 220 -57.99 -4.81 -65.88
C THR A 220 -56.90 -5.86 -65.83
N ALA A 221 -56.51 -6.40 -66.98
CA ALA A 221 -55.38 -7.30 -67.16
C ALA A 221 -54.21 -6.57 -67.82
N LEU A 222 -53.02 -6.65 -67.22
CA LEU A 222 -51.80 -6.08 -67.78
C LEU A 222 -51.33 -6.87 -69.03
N PRO A 223 -50.65 -6.21 -69.99
CA PRO A 223 -50.10 -6.87 -71.16
C PRO A 223 -49.17 -8.05 -70.80
N GLY A 224 -49.22 -9.13 -71.58
CA GLY A 224 -48.34 -10.29 -71.44
C GLY A 224 -48.60 -11.16 -70.21
N LYS A 225 -49.66 -10.91 -69.44
CA LYS A 225 -50.04 -11.69 -68.24
C LYS A 225 -51.37 -12.41 -68.44
N GLU A 226 -51.45 -13.66 -67.98
CA GLU A 226 -52.70 -14.41 -67.95
C GLU A 226 -53.67 -13.77 -66.96
N GLY A 227 -54.94 -13.63 -67.35
CA GLY A 227 -56.00 -13.08 -66.51
C GLY A 227 -56.85 -14.19 -65.90
N SER A 228 -57.17 -14.03 -64.61
CA SER A 228 -58.13 -14.87 -63.89
C SER A 228 -59.01 -13.97 -63.04
N PHE A 229 -60.28 -13.85 -63.41
CA PHE A 229 -61.23 -12.93 -62.80
C PHE A 229 -62.45 -13.71 -62.29
N SER A 230 -63.01 -13.32 -61.14
CA SER A 230 -64.20 -13.96 -60.58
C SER A 230 -65.18 -12.91 -60.05
N VAL A 231 -66.47 -13.13 -60.33
CA VAL A 231 -67.59 -12.34 -59.82
C VAL A 231 -68.58 -13.27 -59.15
N VAL A 232 -69.01 -12.92 -57.96
CA VAL A 232 -69.97 -13.68 -57.16
C VAL A 232 -71.18 -12.80 -56.86
N ALA A 233 -72.40 -13.33 -56.99
CA ALA A 233 -73.64 -12.61 -56.68
C ALA A 233 -74.78 -13.57 -56.29
N ASP A 234 -75.70 -13.11 -55.43
CA ASP A 234 -76.94 -13.81 -55.11
C ASP A 234 -78.05 -13.37 -56.09
N VAL A 235 -78.56 -14.32 -56.87
CA VAL A 235 -79.46 -14.04 -58.00
C VAL A 235 -80.88 -14.55 -57.75
N SER A 236 -81.89 -13.78 -58.20
CA SER A 236 -83.31 -14.12 -58.15
C SER A 236 -83.95 -13.90 -59.52
N GLY A 237 -84.02 -14.96 -60.33
CA GLY A 237 -84.44 -14.87 -61.73
C GLY A 237 -83.33 -14.30 -62.61
N PHE A 238 -82.19 -14.98 -62.65
CA PHE A 238 -80.97 -14.45 -63.27
C PHE A 238 -81.16 -14.07 -64.74
N ARG A 239 -80.74 -12.83 -65.05
CA ARG A 239 -80.57 -12.29 -66.39
C ARG A 239 -79.36 -11.36 -66.40
N MET A 240 -78.60 -11.37 -67.49
CA MET A 240 -77.51 -10.41 -67.67
C MET A 240 -77.40 -9.97 -69.13
N ASN A 241 -77.04 -8.70 -69.31
CA ASN A 241 -76.56 -8.24 -70.61
C ASN A 241 -75.22 -8.92 -70.93
N GLY A 242 -74.90 -9.01 -72.22
CA GLY A 242 -73.59 -9.49 -72.66
C GLY A 242 -72.43 -8.76 -71.99
N MET A 243 -71.35 -9.48 -71.71
CA MET A 243 -70.10 -8.90 -71.21
C MET A 243 -69.35 -8.22 -72.36
N SER A 244 -68.70 -7.10 -72.07
CA SER A 244 -67.86 -6.38 -73.03
C SER A 244 -66.41 -6.47 -72.61
N ILE A 245 -65.56 -6.99 -73.49
CA ILE A 245 -64.12 -7.09 -73.28
C ILE A 245 -63.44 -6.23 -74.33
N ALA A 246 -62.73 -5.19 -73.88
CA ALA A 246 -61.98 -4.31 -74.74
C ALA A 246 -60.48 -4.56 -74.56
N ALA A 247 -59.70 -4.57 -75.64
CA ALA A 247 -58.24 -4.53 -75.56
C ALA A 247 -57.72 -3.27 -76.25
N VAL A 248 -56.91 -2.49 -75.52
CA VAL A 248 -56.33 -1.22 -75.97
C VAL A 248 -54.81 -1.19 -75.73
N PRO A 249 -54.02 -0.48 -76.56
CA PRO A 249 -52.56 -0.40 -76.37
C PRO A 249 -52.19 0.26 -75.04
N PHE A 250 -51.20 -0.31 -74.33
CA PHE A 250 -50.77 0.15 -73.01
C PHE A 250 -49.66 1.22 -73.08
N SER A 251 -49.80 2.33 -72.35
CA SER A 251 -48.74 3.31 -72.15
C SER A 251 -48.78 3.87 -70.73
N MET A 252 -47.67 3.80 -69.99
CA MET A 252 -47.55 4.36 -68.63
C MET A 252 -46.24 5.14 -68.50
N ALA A 253 -46.27 6.30 -67.86
CA ALA A 253 -45.08 7.08 -67.51
C ALA A 253 -44.82 6.92 -66.00
N PHE A 254 -43.60 6.50 -65.63
CA PHE A 254 -43.17 6.39 -64.23
C PHE A 254 -42.51 7.68 -63.75
N ASP A 255 -42.84 8.12 -62.53
CA ASP A 255 -42.22 9.26 -61.85
C ASP A 255 -41.63 8.75 -60.52
N LEU A 256 -40.30 8.72 -60.39
CA LEU A 256 -39.58 8.21 -59.21
C LEU A 256 -38.98 9.36 -58.37
N PRO A 257 -38.97 9.25 -57.03
CA PRO A 257 -38.37 10.27 -56.14
C PRO A 257 -36.83 10.28 -56.19
N ASP A 258 -36.23 11.42 -55.84
CA ASP A 258 -34.77 11.67 -55.86
C ASP A 258 -34.03 10.92 -54.73
N MET A 259 -33.17 9.97 -55.12
CA MET A 259 -32.44 9.06 -54.23
C MET A 259 -31.05 9.56 -53.82
N GLY A 260 -30.59 10.70 -54.34
CA GLY A 260 -29.25 11.24 -54.04
C GLY A 260 -29.02 11.52 -52.55
N SER A 261 -30.07 11.91 -51.83
CA SER A 261 -30.00 12.19 -50.38
C SER A 261 -29.73 10.94 -49.53
N MET A 262 -30.18 9.76 -49.96
CA MET A 262 -29.97 8.51 -49.23
C MET A 262 -28.55 7.98 -49.43
N THR A 263 -28.00 8.14 -50.64
CA THR A 263 -26.61 7.79 -50.94
C THR A 263 -25.62 8.67 -50.18
N GLU A 264 -25.94 9.95 -49.98
CA GLU A 264 -25.11 10.89 -49.22
C GLU A 264 -25.08 10.54 -47.72
N GLN A 265 -26.22 10.21 -47.12
CA GLN A 265 -26.30 9.77 -45.71
C GLN A 265 -25.54 8.46 -45.44
N LEU A 266 -25.52 7.53 -46.40
CA LEU A 266 -24.72 6.31 -46.30
C LEU A 266 -23.21 6.60 -46.38
N GLY A 267 -22.82 7.61 -47.15
CA GLY A 267 -21.44 8.13 -47.18
C GLY A 267 -21.03 8.71 -45.83
N GLU A 268 -21.86 9.58 -45.24
CA GLU A 268 -21.60 10.15 -43.90
C GLU A 268 -21.49 9.08 -42.81
N LEU A 269 -22.32 8.02 -42.88
CA LEU A 269 -22.22 6.88 -41.97
C LEU A 269 -20.88 6.16 -42.12
N SER A 270 -20.45 5.89 -43.36
CA SER A 270 -19.17 5.23 -43.64
C SER A 270 -17.98 6.02 -43.10
N ASP A 271 -17.98 7.34 -43.26
CA ASP A 271 -16.94 8.24 -42.76
C ASP A 271 -16.98 8.35 -41.21
N GLY A 272 -18.17 8.36 -40.62
CA GLY A 272 -18.35 8.31 -39.18
C GLY A 272 -17.81 7.02 -38.56
N VAL A 273 -18.00 5.88 -39.23
CA VAL A 273 -17.44 4.58 -38.79
C VAL A 273 -15.92 4.56 -38.93
N ALA A 274 -15.35 5.15 -39.98
CA ALA A 274 -13.90 5.29 -40.14
C ALA A 274 -13.29 6.16 -39.03
N SER A 275 -13.91 7.29 -38.70
CA SER A 275 -13.48 8.16 -37.60
C SER A 275 -13.54 7.47 -36.24
N LEU A 276 -14.58 6.67 -36.00
CA LEU A 276 -14.70 5.86 -34.79
C LEU A 276 -13.60 4.80 -34.70
N ASN A 277 -13.22 4.20 -35.83
CA ASN A 277 -12.13 3.24 -35.91
C ASN A 277 -10.77 3.88 -35.57
N GLU A 278 -10.49 5.08 -36.08
CA GLU A 278 -9.27 5.84 -35.74
C GLU A 278 -9.24 6.24 -34.26
N GLY A 279 -10.34 6.78 -33.73
CA GLY A 279 -10.45 7.09 -32.31
C GLY A 279 -10.29 5.85 -31.42
N ALA A 280 -10.69 4.67 -31.93
CA ALA A 280 -10.49 3.43 -31.22
C ALA A 280 -9.03 2.98 -31.16
N GLU A 281 -8.28 3.22 -32.23
CA GLU A 281 -6.85 2.97 -32.32
C GLU A 281 -6.06 3.88 -31.38
N GLU A 282 -6.37 5.18 -31.35
CA GLU A 282 -5.74 6.13 -30.43
C GLU A 282 -5.95 5.75 -28.96
N LEU A 283 -7.18 5.34 -28.59
CA LEU A 283 -7.47 4.94 -27.21
C LEU A 283 -6.73 3.65 -26.84
N LYS A 284 -6.61 2.70 -27.78
CA LYS A 284 -5.84 1.46 -27.60
C LYS A 284 -4.36 1.76 -27.38
N GLU A 285 -3.76 2.65 -28.15
CA GLU A 285 -2.37 3.09 -27.98
C GLU A 285 -2.17 3.82 -26.63
N GLY A 286 -3.12 4.67 -26.24
CA GLY A 286 -3.12 5.33 -24.93
C GLY A 286 -3.22 4.31 -23.78
N ALA A 287 -4.08 3.30 -23.90
CA ALA A 287 -4.21 2.24 -22.92
C ALA A 287 -2.93 1.39 -22.83
N ALA A 288 -2.28 1.09 -23.95
CA ALA A 288 -1.00 0.38 -23.98
C ALA A 288 0.12 1.18 -23.29
N SER A 289 0.17 2.49 -23.53
CA SER A 289 1.15 3.38 -22.87
C SER A 289 0.92 3.45 -21.36
N LEU A 290 -0.35 3.48 -20.93
CA LEU A 290 -0.70 3.47 -19.52
C LEU A 290 -0.37 2.12 -18.86
N ALA A 291 -0.58 1.00 -19.58
CA ALA A 291 -0.19 -0.34 -19.11
C ALA A 291 1.33 -0.45 -18.92
N GLU A 292 2.13 0.09 -19.86
CA GLU A 292 3.58 0.14 -19.73
C GLU A 292 4.02 0.99 -18.52
N GLY A 293 3.40 2.16 -18.33
CA GLY A 293 3.64 3.01 -17.17
C GLY A 293 3.26 2.35 -15.84
N ALA A 294 2.15 1.61 -15.80
CA ALA A 294 1.74 0.81 -14.66
C ALA A 294 2.74 -0.33 -14.38
N GLY A 295 3.25 -1.00 -15.44
CA GLY A 295 4.30 -2.02 -15.33
C GLY A 295 5.59 -1.46 -14.71
N ALA A 296 6.08 -0.32 -15.20
CA ALA A 296 7.26 0.33 -14.65
C ALA A 296 7.06 0.76 -13.18
N LEU A 297 5.86 1.25 -12.83
CA LEU A 297 5.53 1.61 -11.45
C LEU A 297 5.44 0.39 -10.53
N LYS A 298 5.01 -0.76 -11.06
CA LYS A 298 4.98 -2.04 -10.33
C LYS A 298 6.39 -2.51 -9.99
N GLU A 299 7.31 -2.49 -10.95
CA GLU A 299 8.73 -2.85 -10.72
C GLU A 299 9.41 -1.92 -9.71
N GLY A 300 9.14 -0.62 -9.79
CA GLY A 300 9.61 0.36 -8.82
C GLY A 300 9.06 0.11 -7.42
N SER A 301 7.76 -0.20 -7.32
CA SER A 301 7.10 -0.53 -6.06
C SER A 301 7.64 -1.82 -5.44
N ALA A 302 7.91 -2.85 -6.25
CA ALA A 302 8.55 -4.09 -5.79
C ALA A 302 9.95 -3.83 -5.23
N SER A 303 10.77 -3.04 -5.93
CA SER A 303 12.10 -2.66 -5.45
C SER A 303 12.05 -1.86 -4.14
N TYR A 304 11.04 -1.01 -3.99
CA TYR A 304 10.82 -0.27 -2.74
C TYR A 304 10.40 -1.18 -1.59
N LYS A 305 9.50 -2.15 -1.84
CA LYS A 305 9.11 -3.18 -0.88
C LYS A 305 10.33 -3.97 -0.40
N ASP A 306 11.17 -4.44 -1.31
CA ASP A 306 12.42 -5.13 -0.97
C ASP A 306 13.34 -4.26 -0.09
N GLY A 307 13.42 -2.97 -0.39
CA GLY A 307 14.13 -1.98 0.42
C GLY A 307 13.59 -1.88 1.85
N LEU A 308 12.26 -1.82 2.01
CA LEU A 308 11.59 -1.81 3.30
C LEU A 308 11.79 -3.11 4.08
N GLU A 309 11.73 -4.26 3.42
CA GLU A 309 11.99 -5.55 4.07
C GLU A 309 13.43 -5.66 4.57
N ASN A 310 14.39 -5.18 3.79
CA ASN A 310 15.79 -5.10 4.22
C ASN A 310 15.96 -4.14 5.41
N LEU A 311 15.28 -2.98 5.39
CA LEU A 311 15.26 -2.05 6.51
C LEU A 311 14.65 -2.70 7.76
N GLY A 312 13.51 -3.38 7.64
CA GLY A 312 12.87 -4.10 8.74
C GLY A 312 13.75 -5.20 9.35
N ARG A 313 14.47 -5.96 8.51
CA ARG A 313 15.51 -6.91 8.98
C ARG A 313 16.64 -6.20 9.73
N GLY A 314 17.13 -5.07 9.21
CA GLY A 314 18.13 -4.24 9.88
C GLY A 314 17.66 -3.72 11.24
N MET A 315 16.42 -3.26 11.32
CA MET A 315 15.79 -2.79 12.56
C MET A 315 15.63 -3.91 13.59
N THR A 316 15.24 -5.11 13.17
CA THR A 316 15.18 -6.30 14.05
C THR A 316 16.56 -6.65 14.60
N GLY A 317 17.60 -6.59 13.75
CA GLY A 317 18.99 -6.78 14.16
C GLY A 317 19.44 -5.73 15.17
N LEU A 318 19.10 -4.45 14.94
CA LEU A 318 19.41 -3.35 15.85
C LEU A 318 18.68 -3.50 17.20
N LYS A 319 17.41 -3.93 17.20
CA LYS A 319 16.65 -4.23 18.43
C LYS A 319 17.32 -5.34 19.24
N SER A 320 17.71 -6.44 18.58
CA SER A 320 18.40 -7.56 19.24
C SER A 320 19.76 -7.16 19.81
N GLY A 321 20.62 -6.53 19.00
CA GLY A 321 21.92 -6.04 19.47
C GLY A 321 21.77 -4.99 20.56
N GLY A 322 20.70 -4.20 20.48
CA GLY A 322 20.37 -3.24 21.50
C GLY A 322 19.94 -3.85 22.83
N SER A 323 19.07 -4.87 22.82
CA SER A 323 18.73 -5.62 24.04
C SER A 323 19.97 -6.25 24.70
N GLN A 324 20.92 -6.75 23.90
CA GLN A 324 22.20 -7.26 24.44
C GLN A 324 23.02 -6.15 25.10
N LEU A 325 23.12 -4.97 24.49
CA LEU A 325 23.83 -3.84 25.06
C LEU A 325 23.14 -3.31 26.32
N GLY A 326 21.81 -3.21 26.33
CA GLY A 326 21.02 -2.85 27.51
C GLY A 326 21.22 -3.82 28.67
N GLY A 327 21.25 -5.13 28.39
CA GLY A 327 21.60 -6.15 29.37
C GLY A 327 23.03 -5.97 29.92
N GLY A 328 24.01 -5.73 29.05
CA GLY A 328 25.39 -5.48 29.45
C GLY A 328 25.57 -4.21 30.30
N LEU A 329 24.88 -3.12 29.95
CA LEU A 329 24.85 -1.88 30.73
C LEU A 329 24.22 -2.09 32.11
N SER A 330 23.15 -2.88 32.18
CA SER A 330 22.51 -3.24 33.45
C SER A 330 23.46 -4.05 34.35
N MET A 331 24.13 -5.06 33.80
CA MET A 331 25.14 -5.84 34.55
C MET A 331 26.28 -4.97 35.06
N LEU A 332 26.79 -4.06 34.22
CA LEU A 332 27.88 -3.15 34.61
C LEU A 332 27.43 -2.16 35.68
N SER A 333 26.19 -1.66 35.59
CA SER A 333 25.57 -0.81 36.61
C SER A 333 25.45 -1.53 37.96
N THR A 334 24.91 -2.76 37.96
CA THR A 334 24.86 -3.60 39.17
C THR A 334 26.24 -3.85 39.75
N GLY A 335 27.24 -4.12 38.90
CA GLY A 335 28.63 -4.27 39.33
C GLY A 335 29.21 -3.01 39.98
N ALA A 336 28.93 -1.83 39.41
CA ALA A 336 29.37 -0.54 39.97
C ALA A 336 28.72 -0.24 41.32
N PHE A 337 27.41 -0.52 41.48
CA PHE A 337 26.73 -0.43 42.77
C PHE A 337 27.29 -1.41 43.80
N GLY A 338 27.53 -2.66 43.39
CA GLY A 338 28.14 -3.67 44.25
C GLY A 338 29.54 -3.28 44.71
N LEU A 339 30.36 -2.72 43.82
CA LEU A 339 31.66 -2.16 44.18
C LEU A 339 31.53 -1.01 45.18
N ASN A 340 30.61 -0.07 44.96
CA ASN A 340 30.38 1.03 45.88
C ASN A 340 29.98 0.55 47.29
N SER A 341 29.06 -0.42 47.38
CA SER A 341 28.66 -1.01 48.66
C SER A 341 29.81 -1.77 49.36
N GLY A 342 30.60 -2.53 48.62
CA GLY A 342 31.78 -3.20 49.18
C GLY A 342 32.84 -2.21 49.71
N MET A 343 32.98 -1.06 49.05
CA MET A 343 33.87 0.00 49.54
C MET A 343 33.36 0.66 50.82
N GLU A 344 32.05 0.80 51.01
CA GLU A 344 31.47 1.33 52.26
C GLU A 344 31.75 0.41 53.45
N GLU A 345 31.67 -0.90 53.23
CA GLU A 345 32.01 -1.89 54.25
C GLU A 345 33.50 -1.83 54.61
N TYR A 346 34.39 -1.78 53.61
CA TYR A 346 35.83 -1.66 53.82
C TYR A 346 36.22 -0.34 54.48
N TRP A 347 35.61 0.78 54.07
CA TRP A 347 35.82 2.09 54.70
C TRP A 347 35.45 2.05 56.18
N THR A 348 34.34 1.41 56.53
CA THR A 348 33.89 1.28 57.92
C THR A 348 34.92 0.50 58.75
N GLY A 349 35.35 -0.68 58.26
CA GLY A 349 36.36 -1.48 58.95
C GLY A 349 37.72 -0.77 59.10
N LEU A 350 38.15 -0.05 58.06
CA LEU A 350 39.38 0.75 58.10
C LEU A 350 39.26 1.92 59.10
N SER A 351 38.10 2.58 59.16
CA SER A 351 37.85 3.65 60.14
C SER A 351 37.87 3.13 61.59
N GLU A 352 37.33 1.94 61.84
CA GLU A 352 37.39 1.29 63.15
C GLU A 352 38.83 0.95 63.55
N PHE A 353 39.64 0.50 62.59
CA PHE A 353 41.06 0.23 62.83
C PHE A 353 41.87 1.48 63.15
N VAL A 354 41.74 2.55 62.36
CA VAL A 354 42.43 3.83 62.63
C VAL A 354 42.02 4.38 64.01
N SER A 355 40.77 4.19 64.40
CA SER A 355 40.28 4.52 65.74
C SER A 355 40.95 3.67 66.84
N GLY A 356 41.04 2.35 66.65
CA GLY A 356 41.75 1.45 67.59
C GLY A 356 43.24 1.77 67.72
N LEU A 357 43.89 2.09 66.60
CA LEU A 357 45.26 2.58 66.54
C LEU A 357 45.45 3.89 67.33
N SER A 358 44.51 4.83 67.20
CA SER A 358 44.53 6.09 67.94
C SER A 358 44.40 5.87 69.45
N GLN A 359 43.57 4.92 69.88
CA GLN A 359 43.48 4.52 71.29
C GLN A 359 44.77 3.86 71.78
N MET A 360 45.39 3.00 70.97
CA MET A 360 46.68 2.39 71.27
C MET A 360 47.78 3.45 71.42
N LYS A 361 47.80 4.47 70.55
CA LYS A 361 48.72 5.62 70.66
C LYS A 361 48.52 6.36 71.98
N GLU A 362 47.27 6.61 72.39
CA GLU A 362 46.99 7.29 73.65
C GLU A 362 47.49 6.47 74.85
N GLY A 363 47.24 5.16 74.86
CA GLY A 363 47.76 4.24 75.88
C GLY A 363 49.29 4.19 75.89
N SER A 364 49.90 4.13 74.71
CA SER A 364 51.35 4.15 74.51
C SER A 364 51.98 5.43 75.05
N GLY A 365 51.38 6.59 74.79
CA GLY A 365 51.83 7.88 75.30
C GLY A 365 51.79 7.94 76.84
N LYS A 366 50.71 7.44 77.46
CA LYS A 366 50.61 7.33 78.93
C LYS A 366 51.71 6.44 79.50
N TYR A 367 51.97 5.31 78.86
CA TYR A 367 53.01 4.38 79.25
C TYR A 367 54.41 4.99 79.16
N ARG A 368 54.71 5.65 78.03
CA ARG A 368 55.96 6.38 77.82
C ARG A 368 56.18 7.43 78.90
N SER A 369 55.17 8.26 79.19
CA SER A 369 55.26 9.27 80.26
C SER A 369 55.52 8.63 81.63
N GLY A 370 54.93 7.47 81.91
CA GLY A 370 55.23 6.68 83.11
C GLY A 370 56.69 6.25 83.18
N ILE A 371 57.24 5.70 82.09
CA ILE A 371 58.63 5.26 82.03
C ILE A 371 59.62 6.43 82.10
N GLU A 372 59.36 7.55 81.43
CA GLU A 372 60.22 8.73 81.50
C GLU A 372 60.28 9.28 82.93
N SER A 373 59.14 9.29 83.64
CA SER A 373 59.08 9.64 85.07
C SER A 373 59.92 8.68 85.92
N ILE A 374 59.81 7.38 85.64
CA ILE A 374 60.55 6.29 86.29
C ILE A 374 62.06 6.40 86.03
N ALA A 375 62.49 6.70 84.81
CA ALA A 375 63.89 6.90 84.45
C ALA A 375 64.49 8.10 85.19
N GLY A 376 63.77 9.22 85.26
CA GLY A 376 64.20 10.40 86.03
C GLY A 376 64.30 10.14 87.54
N GLN A 377 63.41 9.34 88.11
CA GLN A 377 63.48 8.93 89.52
C GLN A 377 64.62 7.92 89.78
N SER A 378 64.89 7.04 88.82
CA SER A 378 65.96 6.04 88.87
C SER A 378 67.35 6.67 88.92
N ASP A 379 67.57 7.74 88.16
CA ASP A 379 68.84 8.47 88.19
C ASP A 379 69.11 9.04 89.61
N ASN A 380 68.11 9.63 90.26
CA ASN A 380 68.21 10.11 91.66
C ASN A 380 68.46 8.96 92.66
N LEU A 381 67.88 7.80 92.41
CA LEU A 381 68.01 6.59 93.24
C LEU A 381 69.45 6.04 93.20
N ALA A 382 70.02 5.94 92.00
CA ALA A 382 71.40 5.51 91.77
C ALA A 382 72.40 6.47 92.44
N GLU A 383 72.20 7.78 92.27
CA GLU A 383 73.05 8.81 92.91
C GLU A 383 73.00 8.74 94.44
N GLY A 384 71.80 8.61 95.02
CA GLY A 384 71.64 8.48 96.47
C GLY A 384 72.28 7.20 97.03
N SER A 385 72.13 6.08 96.32
CA SER A 385 72.74 4.82 96.73
C SER A 385 74.27 4.82 96.60
N GLN A 386 74.82 5.46 95.57
CA GLN A 386 76.28 5.65 95.44
C GLN A 386 76.83 6.44 96.63
N ALA A 387 76.17 7.54 97.01
CA ALA A 387 76.59 8.35 98.15
C ALA A 387 76.61 7.56 99.47
N ILE A 388 75.64 6.65 99.66
CA ILE A 388 75.61 5.75 100.83
C ILE A 388 76.73 4.70 100.76
N ASN A 389 76.94 4.08 99.59
CA ASN A 389 77.99 3.08 99.39
C ASN A 389 79.38 3.67 99.74
N ASP A 390 79.65 4.88 99.24
CA ASP A 390 80.90 5.61 99.49
C ASP A 390 81.05 5.98 100.97
N SER A 391 79.95 6.39 101.63
CA SER A 391 79.95 6.74 103.05
C SER A 391 80.22 5.53 103.95
N LEU A 392 79.61 4.39 103.64
CA LEU A 392 79.78 3.14 104.38
C LEU A 392 81.19 2.55 104.21
N ALA A 393 81.75 2.64 103.00
CA ALA A 393 83.14 2.25 102.72
C ALA A 393 84.15 3.12 103.49
N SER A 394 83.96 4.45 103.45
CA SER A 394 84.80 5.42 104.19
C SER A 394 84.76 5.16 105.70
N MET A 395 83.58 4.89 106.25
CA MET A 395 83.40 4.56 107.67
C MET A 395 84.10 3.26 108.07
N ALA A 396 83.96 2.19 107.27
CA ALA A 396 84.64 0.92 107.51
C ALA A 396 86.17 1.10 107.54
N GLU A 397 86.71 1.93 106.64
CA GLU A 397 88.14 2.26 106.58
C GLU A 397 88.60 3.06 107.82
N GLN A 398 87.82 4.07 108.24
CA GLN A 398 88.13 4.89 109.41
C GLN A 398 88.14 4.08 110.72
N LEU A 399 87.12 3.24 110.95
CA LEU A 399 87.04 2.42 112.15
C LEU A 399 88.16 1.37 112.19
N ALA A 400 88.44 0.72 111.07
CA ALA A 400 89.56 -0.22 110.96
C ALA A 400 90.91 0.46 111.26
N GLY A 401 91.11 1.69 110.78
CA GLY A 401 92.30 2.50 111.06
C GLY A 401 92.46 2.84 112.55
N GLN A 402 91.38 3.23 113.23
CA GLN A 402 91.40 3.52 114.67
C GLN A 402 91.70 2.28 115.51
N ILE A 403 91.10 1.13 115.18
CA ILE A 403 91.39 -0.15 115.84
C ILE A 403 92.83 -0.59 115.57
N GLY A 404 93.34 -0.41 114.35
CA GLY A 404 94.73 -0.67 114.00
C GLY A 404 95.72 0.19 114.79
N GLY A 405 95.39 1.46 115.01
CA GLY A 405 96.16 2.37 115.87
C GLY A 405 96.19 1.92 117.33
N LEU A 406 95.00 1.64 117.90
CA LEU A 406 94.84 1.15 119.28
C LEU A 406 95.62 -0.15 119.52
N THR A 407 95.48 -1.12 118.62
CA THR A 407 96.19 -2.41 118.73
C THR A 407 97.71 -2.26 118.60
N GLY A 408 98.19 -1.38 117.72
CA GLY A 408 99.61 -1.09 117.56
C GLY A 408 100.23 -0.43 118.79
N GLU A 409 99.56 0.56 119.36
CA GLU A 409 100.04 1.28 120.56
C GLU A 409 99.97 0.42 121.83
N LEU A 410 98.92 -0.41 121.98
CA LEU A 410 98.80 -1.38 123.08
C LEU A 410 99.83 -2.51 122.98
N GLY A 411 100.15 -2.97 121.76
CA GLY A 411 101.23 -3.93 121.52
C GLY A 411 102.61 -3.39 121.90
N GLN A 412 102.88 -2.11 121.60
CA GLN A 412 104.12 -1.42 121.98
C GLN A 412 104.22 -1.22 123.50
N THR A 413 103.13 -0.87 124.19
CA THR A 413 103.13 -0.76 125.67
C THR A 413 103.37 -2.11 126.35
N GLY A 414 102.90 -3.22 125.76
CA GLY A 414 103.20 -4.57 126.22
C GLY A 414 104.68 -4.96 126.12
N GLU A 415 105.38 -4.51 125.07
CA GLU A 415 106.84 -4.70 124.93
C GLU A 415 107.64 -3.74 125.84
N ASP A 416 107.22 -2.49 126.00
CA ASP A 416 107.90 -1.47 126.84
C ASP A 416 107.71 -1.69 128.35
N LEU A 417 106.73 -2.49 128.79
CA LEU A 417 106.61 -2.93 130.19
C LEU A 417 107.78 -3.83 130.64
N GLY A 418 108.56 -4.39 129.71
CA GLY A 418 109.85 -5.03 130.02
C GLY A 418 110.97 -4.02 130.31
N ALA A 419 110.79 -2.74 129.95
CA ALA A 419 111.83 -1.71 129.93
C ALA A 419 111.49 -0.43 130.73
N GLY A 420 110.60 -0.47 131.72
CA GLY A 420 110.60 0.47 132.86
C GLY A 420 110.60 1.99 132.57
N THR A 421 110.10 2.47 131.43
CA THR A 421 109.92 3.91 131.16
C THR A 421 108.45 4.28 130.94
N ASP A 422 107.99 5.21 131.77
CA ASP A 422 106.61 5.65 132.03
C ASP A 422 105.99 6.55 130.93
N THR A 423 106.31 6.29 129.65
CA THR A 423 106.00 7.22 128.54
C THR A 423 105.09 6.66 127.44
N GLY A 424 104.73 5.37 127.47
CA GLY A 424 103.87 4.75 126.43
C GLY A 424 102.36 4.85 126.67
N SER A 425 101.91 5.07 127.92
CA SER A 425 100.48 4.94 128.29
C SER A 425 99.63 6.18 127.98
N GLY A 426 100.23 7.36 127.73
CA GLY A 426 99.50 8.62 127.57
C GLY A 426 98.67 8.69 126.29
N ASN A 427 99.26 8.29 125.17
CA ASN A 427 98.61 8.38 123.85
C ASN A 427 97.53 7.31 123.66
N ALA A 428 97.76 6.08 124.12
CA ALA A 428 96.77 5.01 124.03
C ALA A 428 95.52 5.31 124.88
N MET A 429 95.69 5.92 126.06
CA MET A 429 94.57 6.32 126.91
C MET A 429 93.83 7.54 126.35
N GLU A 430 94.51 8.44 125.65
CA GLU A 430 93.91 9.56 124.91
C GLU A 430 93.10 9.05 123.71
N LEU A 431 93.62 8.07 122.96
CA LEU A 431 92.91 7.43 121.85
C LEU A 431 91.69 6.65 122.34
N LEU A 432 91.83 5.91 123.44
CA LEU A 432 90.73 5.22 124.11
C LEU A 432 89.67 6.20 124.63
N ALA A 433 90.06 7.34 125.17
CA ALA A 433 89.13 8.37 125.64
C ALA A 433 88.38 9.08 124.49
N ALA A 434 88.99 9.18 123.31
CA ALA A 434 88.35 9.74 122.11
C ALA A 434 87.45 8.73 121.37
N LEU A 435 87.56 7.44 121.69
CA LEU A 435 86.88 6.36 120.99
C LEU A 435 85.35 6.38 121.18
N PRO A 436 84.77 6.62 122.37
CA PRO A 436 83.32 6.79 122.50
C PRO A 436 82.75 7.88 121.60
N ASP A 437 83.42 9.03 121.50
CA ASP A 437 82.99 10.13 120.63
C ASP A 437 83.12 9.76 119.15
N ALA A 438 84.18 9.03 118.77
CA ALA A 438 84.33 8.50 117.42
C ALA A 438 83.23 7.47 117.06
N LEU A 439 82.84 6.61 118.01
CA LEU A 439 81.74 5.66 117.83
C LEU A 439 80.38 6.33 117.75
N ARG A 440 80.14 7.39 118.53
CA ARG A 440 78.91 8.21 118.41
C ARG A 440 78.86 8.97 117.10
N GLY A 441 79.97 9.56 116.65
CA GLY A 441 80.06 10.15 115.31
C GLY A 441 79.82 9.14 114.18
N SER A 442 80.30 7.90 114.36
CA SER A 442 80.01 6.79 113.45
C SER A 442 78.54 6.38 113.49
N ALA A 443 77.90 6.39 114.66
CA ALA A 443 76.47 6.12 114.81
C ALA A 443 75.61 7.18 114.11
N ASP A 444 75.97 8.45 114.25
CA ASP A 444 75.30 9.55 113.54
C ASP A 444 75.50 9.43 112.01
N GLY A 445 76.67 8.94 111.57
CA GLY A 445 76.91 8.56 110.17
C GLY A 445 75.98 7.43 109.68
N ILE A 446 75.79 6.38 110.49
CA ILE A 446 74.84 5.30 110.20
C ILE A 446 73.39 5.81 110.19
N ALA A 447 73.03 6.73 111.08
CA ALA A 447 71.71 7.36 111.09
C ALA A 447 71.45 8.13 109.78
N GLY A 448 72.45 8.87 109.28
CA GLY A 448 72.37 9.52 107.97
C GLY A 448 72.21 8.53 106.81
N ILE A 449 72.91 7.40 106.85
CA ILE A 449 72.79 6.32 105.86
C ILE A 449 71.39 5.67 105.91
N LYS A 450 70.88 5.40 107.10
CA LYS A 450 69.53 4.86 107.34
C LYS A 450 68.44 5.80 106.81
N ASP A 451 68.55 7.10 107.09
CA ASP A 451 67.62 8.11 106.57
C ASP A 451 67.69 8.16 105.03
N GLY A 452 68.90 8.04 104.47
CA GLY A 452 69.13 7.90 103.03
C GLY A 452 68.41 6.69 102.44
N ILE A 453 68.52 5.51 103.05
CA ILE A 453 67.84 4.27 102.60
C ILE A 453 66.31 4.36 102.78
N THR A 454 65.84 5.04 103.83
CA THR A 454 64.41 5.27 104.05
C THR A 454 63.84 6.19 102.96
N GLY A 455 64.58 7.25 102.60
CA GLY A 455 64.24 8.11 101.45
C GLY A 455 64.27 7.33 100.13
N LEU A 456 65.26 6.45 99.95
CA LEU A 456 65.39 5.57 98.80
C LEU A 456 64.18 4.61 98.68
N SER A 457 63.75 4.00 99.79
CA SER A 457 62.58 3.11 99.87
C SER A 457 61.28 3.85 99.51
N GLY A 458 61.09 5.07 100.02
CA GLY A 458 59.93 5.91 99.66
C GLY A 458 59.88 6.31 98.19
N ASN A 459 61.03 6.64 97.61
CA ASN A 459 61.15 6.93 96.17
C ASN A 459 60.87 5.67 95.33
N TYR A 460 61.40 4.51 95.73
CA TYR A 460 61.12 3.23 95.08
C TYR A 460 59.63 2.86 95.15
N ALA A 461 58.95 3.07 96.28
CA ALA A 461 57.52 2.80 96.42
C ALA A 461 56.67 3.67 95.47
N THR A 462 57.03 4.95 95.34
CA THR A 462 56.39 5.88 94.40
C THR A 462 56.61 5.43 92.95
N MET A 463 57.84 5.05 92.61
CA MET A 463 58.20 4.51 91.30
C MET A 463 57.43 3.24 90.97
N PHE A 464 57.35 2.29 91.90
CA PHE A 464 56.62 1.03 91.74
C PHE A 464 55.13 1.27 91.48
N THR A 465 54.53 2.21 92.21
CA THR A 465 53.12 2.59 92.02
C THR A 465 52.88 3.19 90.64
N ASN A 466 53.74 4.10 90.19
CA ASN A 466 53.65 4.70 88.86
C ASN A 466 53.84 3.66 87.73
N LEU A 467 54.74 2.69 87.93
CA LEU A 467 54.97 1.59 86.99
C LEU A 467 53.74 0.67 86.90
N ASP A 468 53.12 0.36 88.03
CA ASP A 468 51.90 -0.45 88.10
C ASP A 468 50.76 0.23 87.35
N GLU A 469 50.53 1.51 87.63
CA GLU A 469 49.49 2.30 86.95
C GLU A 469 49.73 2.37 85.44
N ALA A 470 50.97 2.62 85.00
CA ALA A 470 51.31 2.71 83.58
C ALA A 470 51.13 1.38 82.84
N ILE A 471 51.56 0.25 83.43
CA ILE A 471 51.42 -1.08 82.80
C ILE A 471 49.96 -1.54 82.82
N MET A 472 49.22 -1.28 83.90
CA MET A 472 47.81 -1.64 83.98
C MET A 472 46.94 -0.81 83.04
N ALA A 473 47.36 0.41 82.68
CA ALA A 473 46.68 1.27 81.72
C ALA A 473 46.82 0.81 80.26
N ILE A 474 47.66 -0.19 79.95
CA ILE A 474 47.73 -0.79 78.61
C ILE A 474 46.38 -1.47 78.30
N PRO A 475 45.64 -0.99 77.29
CA PRO A 475 44.30 -1.48 76.99
C PRO A 475 44.30 -2.90 76.42
N GLU A 476 43.31 -3.69 76.80
CA GLU A 476 42.97 -4.95 76.14
C GLU A 476 42.15 -4.65 74.89
N ILE A 477 42.70 -4.98 73.72
CA ILE A 477 42.05 -4.91 72.43
C ILE A 477 41.54 -6.33 72.18
N ASP A 478 40.26 -6.40 71.84
CA ASP A 478 39.60 -7.65 71.44
C ASP A 478 40.23 -8.16 70.13
N GLU A 479 40.74 -9.41 70.12
CA GLU A 479 41.31 -10.06 68.93
C GLU A 479 40.36 -10.05 67.73
N THR A 480 39.06 -9.94 67.95
CA THR A 480 38.06 -9.86 66.87
C THR A 480 38.12 -8.53 66.10
N ALA A 481 38.58 -7.44 66.71
CA ALA A 481 38.80 -6.15 66.03
C ALA A 481 39.98 -6.20 65.06
N LEU A 482 40.94 -7.12 65.29
CA LEU A 482 42.12 -7.34 64.44
C LEU A 482 41.81 -8.22 63.22
N ALA A 483 40.81 -9.10 63.33
CA ALA A 483 40.44 -10.03 62.25
C ALA A 483 39.82 -9.35 61.02
N GLY A 484 39.24 -8.16 61.18
CA GLY A 484 38.59 -7.40 60.10
C GLY A 484 39.54 -6.73 59.11
N LEU A 485 40.86 -6.75 59.36
CA LEU A 485 41.82 -5.89 58.68
C LEU A 485 42.60 -6.50 57.53
N GLY A 486 42.34 -7.78 57.23
CA GLY A 486 43.04 -8.51 56.19
C GLY A 486 44.46 -8.89 56.63
N THR A 487 44.72 -10.19 56.69
CA THR A 487 45.95 -10.81 57.21
C THR A 487 47.22 -10.54 56.39
N ASP A 488 47.14 -9.82 55.27
CA ASP A 488 48.24 -9.67 54.29
C ASP A 488 48.87 -8.26 54.26
N ASN A 489 48.45 -7.34 55.14
CA ASN A 489 49.06 -6.01 55.20
C ASN A 489 50.26 -6.01 56.17
N GLU A 490 51.46 -5.82 55.62
CA GLU A 490 52.73 -5.81 56.37
C GLU A 490 52.72 -4.82 57.54
N THR A 491 52.08 -3.66 57.38
CA THR A 491 51.95 -2.62 58.42
C THR A 491 50.97 -3.05 59.53
N VAL A 492 49.86 -3.70 59.16
CA VAL A 492 48.90 -4.25 60.15
C VAL A 492 49.54 -5.38 60.94
N ASN A 493 50.30 -6.25 60.29
CA ASN A 493 50.99 -7.36 60.94
C ASN A 493 52.08 -6.84 61.91
N GLN A 494 52.88 -5.86 61.50
CA GLN A 494 53.87 -5.22 62.39
C GLN A 494 53.24 -4.58 63.64
N LEU A 495 52.03 -4.02 63.48
CA LEU A 495 51.30 -3.43 64.59
C LEU A 495 50.68 -4.49 65.52
N VAL A 496 50.13 -5.57 64.96
CA VAL A 496 49.66 -6.74 65.73
C VAL A 496 50.81 -7.32 66.56
N ASP A 497 51.97 -7.50 65.95
CA ASP A 497 53.17 -8.00 66.64
C ASP A 497 53.59 -7.05 67.77
N SER A 498 53.55 -5.74 67.52
CA SER A 498 53.86 -4.71 68.51
C SER A 498 52.86 -4.70 69.67
N TYR A 499 51.57 -4.91 69.39
CA TYR A 499 50.53 -5.02 70.39
C TYR A 499 50.66 -6.28 71.24
N GLN A 500 50.93 -7.43 70.61
CA GLN A 500 51.21 -8.69 71.30
C GLN A 500 52.45 -8.57 72.19
N ALA A 501 53.47 -7.84 71.76
CA ALA A 501 54.62 -7.53 72.59
C ALA A 501 54.24 -6.70 73.83
N ALA A 502 53.42 -5.65 73.68
CA ALA A 502 52.93 -4.85 74.80
C ALA A 502 52.08 -5.68 75.80
N GLN A 503 51.23 -6.58 75.31
CA GLN A 503 50.47 -7.52 76.15
C GLN A 503 51.38 -8.52 76.87
N THR A 504 52.43 -9.02 76.19
CA THR A 504 53.43 -9.89 76.81
C THR A 504 54.16 -9.19 77.95
N VAL A 505 54.48 -7.89 77.78
CA VAL A 505 55.06 -7.06 78.85
C VAL A 505 54.09 -6.92 80.02
N LYS A 506 52.81 -6.63 79.78
CA LYS A 506 51.78 -6.55 80.83
C LYS A 506 51.69 -7.85 81.64
N GLN A 507 51.65 -9.00 80.95
CA GLN A 507 51.60 -10.32 81.60
C GLN A 507 52.87 -10.63 82.40
N THR A 508 54.04 -10.34 81.82
CA THR A 508 55.33 -10.57 82.49
C THR A 508 55.46 -9.70 83.73
N TYR A 509 55.04 -8.43 83.66
CA TYR A 509 55.02 -7.53 84.82
C TYR A 509 54.14 -8.06 85.95
N VAL A 510 52.92 -8.53 85.65
CA VAL A 510 52.04 -9.12 86.67
C VAL A 510 52.70 -10.30 87.37
N GLN A 511 53.51 -11.10 86.66
CA GLN A 511 54.24 -12.23 87.25
C GLN A 511 55.36 -11.77 88.20
N ILE A 512 56.12 -10.72 87.84
CA ILE A 512 57.26 -10.23 88.64
C ILE A 512 56.87 -9.17 89.66
N LYS A 513 55.60 -8.74 89.69
CA LYS A 513 55.11 -7.64 90.55
C LYS A 513 55.39 -7.89 92.04
N GLU A 514 55.19 -9.12 92.50
CA GLU A 514 55.47 -9.51 93.90
C GLU A 514 56.99 -9.49 94.21
N ASP A 515 57.82 -9.91 93.26
CA ASP A 515 59.27 -9.87 93.40
C ASP A 515 59.79 -8.43 93.45
N LEU A 516 59.23 -7.52 92.64
CA LEU A 516 59.52 -6.09 92.70
C LEU A 516 59.10 -5.49 94.05
N ALA A 517 57.92 -5.84 94.56
CA ALA A 517 57.49 -5.42 95.91
C ALA A 517 58.44 -5.92 97.02
N SER A 518 59.14 -7.04 96.81
CA SER A 518 60.11 -7.58 97.76
C SER A 518 61.40 -6.73 97.88
N VAL A 519 61.73 -5.94 96.87
CA VAL A 519 62.88 -5.02 96.89
C VAL A 519 62.65 -3.92 97.93
N GLN A 520 61.46 -3.32 97.95
CA GLN A 520 61.08 -2.34 98.97
C GLN A 520 61.21 -2.92 100.38
N LYS A 521 60.69 -4.13 100.58
CA LYS A 521 60.80 -4.84 101.86
C LYS A 521 62.24 -5.11 102.28
N SER A 522 63.13 -5.36 101.32
CA SER A 522 64.57 -5.55 101.57
C SER A 522 65.25 -4.25 101.97
N MET A 523 64.87 -3.12 101.37
CA MET A 523 65.35 -1.77 101.75
C MET A 523 64.87 -1.38 103.15
N ASP A 524 63.61 -1.66 103.48
CA ASP A 524 63.05 -1.45 104.82
C ASP A 524 63.80 -2.30 105.85
N GLY A 525 64.03 -3.59 105.56
CA GLY A 525 64.81 -4.48 106.42
C GLY A 525 66.27 -4.04 106.60
N MET A 526 66.88 -3.42 105.59
CA MET A 526 68.22 -2.85 105.69
C MET A 526 68.24 -1.57 106.54
N SER A 527 67.21 -0.71 106.41
CA SER A 527 67.01 0.45 107.28
C SER A 527 66.88 0.02 108.75
N ASP A 528 66.11 -1.05 109.01
CA ASP A 528 65.98 -1.64 110.35
C ASP A 528 67.31 -2.20 110.87
N ALA A 529 68.09 -2.89 110.01
CA ALA A 529 69.41 -3.40 110.38
C ALA A 529 70.38 -2.26 110.72
N LEU A 530 70.35 -1.15 109.98
CA LEU A 530 71.15 0.04 110.27
C LEU A 530 70.72 0.72 111.55
N ALA A 531 69.41 0.79 111.84
CA ALA A 531 68.91 1.26 113.13
C ALA A 531 69.45 0.42 114.29
N SER A 532 69.58 -0.90 114.08
CA SER A 532 70.19 -1.79 115.06
C SER A 532 71.68 -1.52 115.24
N ILE A 533 72.45 -1.28 114.17
CA ILE A 533 73.89 -0.99 114.26
C ILE A 533 74.13 0.41 114.87
N GLU A 534 73.30 1.40 114.52
CA GLU A 534 73.29 2.72 115.16
C GLU A 534 73.14 2.58 116.69
N THR A 535 72.19 1.75 117.12
CA THR A 535 71.94 1.48 118.53
C THR A 535 73.15 0.78 119.17
N VAL A 536 73.68 -0.27 118.53
CA VAL A 536 74.86 -1.01 119.01
C VAL A 536 76.09 -0.10 119.11
N LEU A 537 76.31 0.82 118.19
CA LEU A 537 77.41 1.78 118.24
C LEU A 537 77.28 2.74 119.42
N LYS A 538 76.08 3.27 119.65
CA LYS A 538 75.80 4.14 120.81
C LYS A 538 75.98 3.38 122.11
N ASP A 539 75.45 2.15 122.19
CA ASP A 539 75.60 1.28 123.36
C ASP A 539 77.07 0.88 123.59
N THR A 540 77.83 0.59 122.54
CA THR A 540 79.27 0.27 122.62
C THR A 540 80.06 1.49 123.06
N ALA A 541 79.73 2.68 122.56
CA ALA A 541 80.35 3.94 123.02
C ALA A 541 80.11 4.15 124.52
N ASP A 542 78.87 3.95 124.98
CA ASP A 542 78.49 4.06 126.38
C ASP A 542 79.21 3.01 127.25
N GLN A 543 79.31 1.76 126.78
CA GLN A 543 80.02 0.68 127.45
C GLN A 543 81.53 0.93 127.54
N ILE A 544 82.15 1.46 126.48
CA ILE A 544 83.57 1.83 126.51
C ILE A 544 83.79 2.98 127.49
N GLU A 545 82.91 3.98 127.51
CA GLU A 545 82.98 5.08 128.48
C GLU A 545 82.85 4.58 129.93
N GLU A 546 82.05 3.54 130.17
CA GLU A 546 81.92 2.88 131.48
C GLU A 546 83.12 1.96 131.80
N ALA A 547 83.60 1.16 130.84
CA ALA A 547 84.74 0.27 130.98
C ALA A 547 86.06 1.05 131.17
N LEU A 548 86.19 2.24 130.58
CA LEU A 548 87.31 3.15 130.85
C LEU A 548 87.35 3.63 132.29
N LYS A 549 86.19 3.76 132.96
CA LYS A 549 86.12 4.02 134.41
C LYS A 549 86.55 2.80 135.23
N GLY A 550 86.39 1.58 134.68
CA GLY A 550 86.75 0.29 135.28
C GLY A 550 88.13 -0.26 134.93
N MET A 551 88.84 0.32 133.93
CA MET A 551 90.13 -0.12 133.37
C MET A 551 90.16 -1.57 132.82
N ASP A 552 89.09 -2.04 132.16
CA ASP A 552 89.06 -3.37 131.49
C ASP A 552 89.27 -3.26 129.97
N LEU A 553 90.53 -3.37 129.53
CA LEU A 553 90.93 -3.14 128.13
C LEU A 553 90.63 -4.32 127.18
N ASP A 554 90.60 -5.56 127.68
CA ASP A 554 90.39 -6.74 126.83
C ASP A 554 88.95 -6.78 126.31
N SER A 555 87.97 -6.48 127.16
CA SER A 555 86.55 -6.37 126.81
C SER A 555 86.29 -5.27 125.76
N ILE A 556 87.02 -4.15 125.83
CA ILE A 556 86.93 -3.05 124.86
C ILE A 556 87.44 -3.50 123.48
N MET A 557 88.56 -4.23 123.45
CA MET A 557 89.19 -4.68 122.22
C MET A 557 88.33 -5.69 121.46
N ASP A 558 87.69 -6.62 122.17
CA ASP A 558 86.84 -7.64 121.55
C ASP A 558 85.54 -7.02 120.99
N ALA A 559 84.91 -6.08 121.72
CA ALA A 559 83.75 -5.34 121.24
C ALA A 559 84.03 -4.56 119.94
N LEU A 560 85.21 -3.93 119.83
CA LEU A 560 85.61 -3.19 118.64
C LEU A 560 85.88 -4.09 117.43
N LYS A 561 86.49 -5.27 117.63
CA LYS A 561 86.72 -6.23 116.54
C LYS A 561 85.41 -6.77 115.98
N GLU A 562 84.46 -7.10 116.86
CA GLU A 562 83.13 -7.58 116.45
C GLU A 562 82.39 -6.49 115.66
N LEU A 563 82.43 -5.25 116.15
CA LEU A 563 81.85 -4.09 115.47
C LEU A 563 82.47 -3.85 114.07
N ASN A 564 83.80 -3.88 113.96
CA ASN A 564 84.50 -3.71 112.69
C ASN A 564 84.14 -4.82 111.69
N SER A 565 84.04 -6.07 112.16
CA SER A 565 83.58 -7.18 111.34
C SER A 565 82.12 -6.99 110.90
N GLY A 566 81.26 -6.45 111.77
CA GLY A 566 79.86 -6.14 111.46
C GLY A 566 79.72 -5.08 110.36
N ILE A 567 80.45 -3.97 110.49
CA ILE A 567 80.45 -2.85 109.52
C ILE A 567 81.05 -3.28 108.18
N ALA A 568 82.14 -4.05 108.18
CA ALA A 568 82.72 -4.58 106.94
C ALA A 568 81.76 -5.52 106.19
N LYS A 569 81.03 -6.37 106.92
CA LYS A 569 80.01 -7.26 106.34
C LYS A 569 78.83 -6.46 105.77
N LEU A 570 78.39 -5.42 106.48
CA LEU A 570 77.34 -4.51 106.01
C LEU A 570 77.78 -3.76 104.74
N SER A 571 79.01 -3.26 104.69
CA SER A 571 79.58 -2.59 103.51
C SER A 571 79.58 -3.50 102.28
N ALA A 572 80.01 -4.75 102.44
CA ALA A 572 79.97 -5.73 101.35
C ALA A 572 78.53 -6.05 100.89
N GLN A 573 77.60 -6.24 101.83
CA GLN A 573 76.19 -6.50 101.51
C GLN A 573 75.51 -5.30 100.84
N TYR A 574 75.81 -4.08 101.27
CA TYR A 574 75.32 -2.86 100.63
C TYR A 574 75.91 -2.67 99.23
N GLY A 575 77.18 -3.03 99.02
CA GLY A 575 77.81 -2.98 97.70
C GLY A 575 77.12 -3.89 96.67
N GLU A 576 76.72 -5.10 97.07
CA GLU A 576 75.92 -6.01 96.23
C GLU A 576 74.53 -5.41 95.92
N PHE A 577 73.87 -4.82 96.92
CA PHE A 577 72.60 -4.12 96.74
C PHE A 577 72.71 -2.94 95.78
N HIS A 578 73.74 -2.10 95.95
CA HIS A 578 74.01 -0.95 95.10
C HIS A 578 74.26 -1.37 93.65
N GLN A 579 75.02 -2.43 93.42
CA GLN A 579 75.24 -2.95 92.07
C GLN A 579 73.94 -3.46 91.43
N GLY A 580 73.10 -4.18 92.18
CA GLY A 580 71.78 -4.60 91.70
C GLY A 580 70.87 -3.42 91.38
N LEU A 581 70.98 -2.33 92.14
CA LEU A 581 70.25 -1.09 91.88
C LEU A 581 70.72 -0.41 90.58
N LEU A 582 72.03 -0.33 90.33
CA LEU A 582 72.59 0.21 89.08
C LEU A 582 72.14 -0.57 87.85
N ASP A 583 72.12 -1.91 87.94
CA ASP A 583 71.66 -2.77 86.85
C ASP A 583 70.17 -2.52 86.54
N TYR A 584 69.35 -2.34 87.58
CA TYR A 584 67.95 -1.98 87.46
C TYR A 584 67.73 -0.60 86.81
N THR A 585 68.41 0.45 87.29
CA THR A 585 68.26 1.81 86.75
C THR A 585 68.77 1.89 85.31
N GLY A 586 69.83 1.15 84.98
CA GLY A 586 70.31 0.96 83.61
C GLY A 586 69.27 0.28 82.71
N GLY A 587 68.62 -0.78 83.20
CA GLY A 587 67.55 -1.49 82.47
C GLY A 587 66.33 -0.61 82.19
N VAL A 588 65.89 0.17 83.19
CA VAL A 588 64.80 1.16 83.06
C VAL A 588 65.12 2.19 81.97
N LYS A 589 66.35 2.71 81.96
CA LYS A 589 66.80 3.71 80.98
C LYS A 589 66.85 3.16 79.56
N PHE A 590 67.38 1.95 79.39
CA PHE A 590 67.38 1.24 78.11
C PHE A 590 65.96 1.05 77.57
N PHE A 591 65.04 0.64 78.45
CA PHE A 591 63.65 0.42 78.09
C PHE A 591 62.93 1.72 77.72
N SER A 592 63.17 2.81 78.46
CA SER A 592 62.68 4.16 78.12
C SER A 592 63.08 4.61 76.72
N GLN A 593 64.32 4.32 76.32
CA GLN A 593 64.83 4.72 75.00
C GLN A 593 64.27 3.83 73.87
N SER A 594 64.07 2.54 74.14
CA SER A 594 63.55 1.58 73.17
C SER A 594 62.07 1.80 72.84
N TYR A 595 61.31 2.42 73.75
CA TYR A 595 59.88 2.66 73.58
C TYR A 595 59.53 3.73 72.52
N GLY A 596 60.47 4.63 72.18
CA GLY A 596 60.25 5.65 71.15
C GLY A 596 59.93 5.06 69.77
N SER A 597 60.60 3.97 69.39
CA SER A 597 60.38 3.32 68.09
C SER A 597 58.99 2.68 67.96
N LEU A 598 58.37 2.27 69.07
CA LEU A 598 57.00 1.77 69.07
C LEU A 598 55.98 2.89 68.82
N ASP A 599 56.16 4.04 69.48
CA ASP A 599 55.30 5.21 69.30
C ASP A 599 55.35 5.73 67.85
N ASP A 600 56.55 5.78 67.27
CA ASP A 600 56.76 6.14 65.86
C ASP A 600 56.06 5.14 64.92
N GLY A 601 56.17 3.83 65.17
CA GLY A 601 55.48 2.80 64.37
C GLY A 601 53.96 2.89 64.42
N ILE A 602 53.37 3.18 65.58
CA ILE A 602 51.92 3.41 65.74
C ILE A 602 51.49 4.66 64.97
N LEU A 603 52.29 5.73 65.04
CA LEU A 603 52.05 6.98 64.30
C LEU A 603 52.04 6.76 62.78
N ASP A 604 53.03 6.03 62.26
CA ASP A 604 53.13 5.70 60.84
C ASP A 604 51.95 4.83 60.38
N ALA A 605 51.51 3.88 61.22
CA ALA A 605 50.34 3.05 60.93
C ALA A 605 49.03 3.86 60.90
N ILE A 606 48.86 4.84 61.80
CA ILE A 606 47.71 5.77 61.77
C ILE A 606 47.74 6.57 60.46
N SER A 607 48.87 7.17 60.12
CA SER A 607 49.01 7.97 58.90
C SER A 607 48.72 7.14 57.64
N GLY A 608 49.27 5.92 57.56
CA GLY A 608 49.01 5.01 56.45
C GLY A 608 47.54 4.57 56.36
N GLY A 609 46.87 4.39 57.50
CA GLY A 609 45.44 4.12 57.56
C GLY A 609 44.59 5.29 57.06
N GLU A 610 44.93 6.53 57.46
CA GLU A 610 44.27 7.76 57.00
C GLU A 610 44.44 7.98 55.48
N ASP A 611 45.66 7.78 54.96
CA ASP A 611 45.95 7.87 53.52
C ASP A 611 45.15 6.83 52.72
N LEU A 612 45.07 5.61 53.26
CA LEU A 612 44.29 4.54 52.66
C LEU A 612 42.80 4.89 52.65
N MET A 613 42.26 5.43 53.76
CA MET A 613 40.89 5.94 53.80
C MET A 613 40.68 6.98 52.71
N GLU A 614 41.51 8.02 52.60
CA GLU A 614 41.37 9.03 51.54
C GLU A 614 41.33 8.40 50.13
N GLY A 615 42.19 7.41 49.88
CA GLY A 615 42.20 6.62 48.64
C GLY A 615 40.89 5.87 48.39
N PHE A 616 40.36 5.18 49.39
CA PHE A 616 39.06 4.49 49.32
C PHE A 616 37.91 5.47 49.09
N GLY A 617 37.93 6.66 49.69
CA GLY A 617 36.90 7.69 49.48
C GLY A 617 36.88 8.23 48.05
N LYS A 618 38.07 8.42 47.44
CA LYS A 618 38.19 8.77 46.01
C LYS A 618 37.65 7.65 45.12
N LEU A 619 37.97 6.40 45.45
CA LEU A 619 37.53 5.25 44.67
C LEU A 619 36.02 5.00 44.80
N GLN A 620 35.44 5.17 45.99
CA GLN A 620 33.99 5.15 46.23
C GLN A 620 33.29 6.24 45.42
N SER A 621 33.80 7.48 45.47
CA SER A 621 33.25 8.59 44.67
C SER A 621 33.30 8.28 43.16
N GLY A 622 34.40 7.68 42.69
CA GLY A 622 34.55 7.23 41.30
C GLY A 622 33.59 6.10 40.93
N ALA A 623 33.40 5.11 41.81
CA ALA A 623 32.46 4.01 41.62
C ALA A 623 31.00 4.50 41.60
N GLY A 624 30.65 5.42 42.50
CA GLY A 624 29.34 6.08 42.51
C GLY A 624 29.09 6.89 41.23
N GLY A 625 30.06 7.70 40.79
CA GLY A 625 29.97 8.43 39.52
C GLY A 625 29.85 7.51 38.30
N LEU A 626 30.54 6.37 38.30
CA LEU A 626 30.39 5.35 37.26
C LEU A 626 28.98 4.73 37.28
N ALA A 627 28.45 4.39 38.45
CA ALA A 627 27.10 3.83 38.60
C ALA A 627 26.02 4.80 38.10
N GLU A 628 26.13 6.08 38.46
CA GLU A 628 25.23 7.13 37.97
C GLU A 628 25.35 7.33 36.45
N GLY A 629 26.58 7.37 35.93
CA GLY A 629 26.84 7.50 34.50
C GLY A 629 26.28 6.33 33.68
N LEU A 630 26.40 5.10 34.20
CA LEU A 630 25.83 3.91 33.59
C LEU A 630 24.31 3.91 33.64
N SER A 631 23.71 4.35 34.76
CA SER A 631 22.26 4.50 34.88
C SER A 631 21.70 5.53 33.92
N SER A 632 22.37 6.67 33.75
CA SER A 632 22.00 7.69 32.77
C SER A 632 22.14 7.18 31.33
N THR A 633 23.23 6.47 31.04
CA THR A 633 23.47 5.85 29.72
C THR A 633 22.41 4.80 29.41
N ALA A 634 22.04 3.96 30.38
CA ALA A 634 20.98 2.97 30.23
C ALA A 634 19.63 3.64 29.88
N LYS A 635 19.25 4.71 30.57
CA LYS A 635 18.02 5.47 30.24
C LYS A 635 18.05 6.09 28.84
N GLY A 636 19.18 6.67 28.45
CA GLY A 636 19.36 7.20 27.10
C GLY A 636 19.31 6.10 26.04
N PHE A 637 19.82 4.91 26.38
CA PHE A 637 19.76 3.73 25.54
C PHE A 637 18.33 3.19 25.40
N ASP A 638 17.54 3.15 26.47
CA ASP A 638 16.12 2.78 26.42
C ASP A 638 15.35 3.72 25.49
N SER A 639 15.59 5.04 25.59
CA SER A 639 14.98 6.03 24.69
C SER A 639 15.37 5.82 23.22
N LEU A 640 16.61 5.39 22.96
CA LEU A 640 17.04 5.02 21.62
C LEU A 640 16.30 3.77 21.13
N MET A 641 16.11 2.76 21.99
CA MET A 641 15.38 1.55 21.65
C MET A 641 13.89 1.81 21.37
N ASP A 642 13.26 2.71 22.11
CA ASP A 642 11.88 3.16 21.83
C ASP A 642 11.78 3.80 20.43
N GLY A 643 12.80 4.58 20.04
CA GLY A 643 12.89 5.17 18.70
C GLY A 643 13.11 4.13 17.59
N VAL A 644 13.94 3.12 17.86
CA VAL A 644 14.16 1.96 16.97
C VAL A 644 12.87 1.17 16.78
N GLU A 645 12.10 0.97 17.84
CA GLU A 645 10.78 0.31 17.77
C GLU A 645 9.78 1.13 16.96
N SER A 646 9.68 2.44 17.23
CA SER A 646 8.82 3.35 16.47
C SER A 646 9.16 3.37 14.97
N LEU A 647 10.45 3.30 14.62
CA LEU A 647 10.90 3.24 13.23
C LEU A 647 10.58 1.88 12.58
N ALA A 648 10.67 0.78 13.34
CA ALA A 648 10.28 -0.54 12.86
C ALA A 648 8.78 -0.58 12.55
N ASP A 649 7.94 -0.11 13.47
CA ASP A 649 6.49 -0.02 13.29
C ASP A 649 6.12 0.86 12.10
N GLY A 650 6.79 2.01 11.95
CA GLY A 650 6.61 2.89 10.79
C GLY A 650 7.01 2.24 9.47
N THR A 651 8.07 1.43 9.47
CA THR A 651 8.53 0.68 8.28
C THR A 651 7.52 -0.41 7.90
N GLU A 652 6.96 -1.10 8.89
CA GLU A 652 5.92 -2.13 8.68
C GLU A 652 4.62 -1.52 8.16
N ALA A 653 4.18 -0.39 8.73
CA ALA A 653 3.02 0.35 8.25
C ALA A 653 3.21 0.84 6.80
N LEU A 654 4.42 1.30 6.46
CA LEU A 654 4.76 1.72 5.11
C LEU A 654 4.77 0.54 4.13
N ALA A 655 5.28 -0.62 4.54
CA ALA A 655 5.26 -1.84 3.74
C ALA A 655 3.82 -2.29 3.44
N ALA A 656 2.94 -2.27 4.44
CA ALA A 656 1.52 -2.56 4.28
C ALA A 656 0.83 -1.55 3.32
N GLY A 657 1.18 -0.27 3.41
CA GLY A 657 0.70 0.75 2.45
C GLY A 657 1.16 0.47 1.01
N TYR A 658 2.37 -0.03 0.82
CA TYR A 658 2.88 -0.40 -0.51
C TYR A 658 2.19 -1.64 -1.08
N GLU A 659 1.73 -2.58 -0.27
CA GLU A 659 0.91 -3.70 -0.76
C GLU A 659 -0.43 -3.22 -1.34
N GLN A 660 -1.02 -2.17 -0.78
CA GLN A 660 -2.24 -1.55 -1.35
C GLN A 660 -1.94 -0.85 -2.68
N ILE A 661 -0.80 -0.16 -2.77
CA ILE A 661 -0.37 0.50 -4.02
C ILE A 661 -0.10 -0.55 -5.11
N ASP A 662 0.63 -1.62 -4.81
CA ASP A 662 0.88 -2.73 -5.75
C ASP A 662 -0.42 -3.37 -6.23
N GLY A 663 -1.38 -3.58 -5.32
CA GLY A 663 -2.72 -4.04 -5.67
C GLY A 663 -3.45 -3.08 -6.62
N GLY A 664 -3.46 -1.78 -6.32
CA GLY A 664 -4.09 -0.76 -7.18
C GLY A 664 -3.40 -0.61 -8.55
N ILE A 665 -2.08 -0.75 -8.62
CA ILE A 665 -1.35 -0.80 -9.89
C ILE A 665 -1.75 -2.03 -10.71
N GLY A 666 -1.92 -3.18 -10.04
CA GLY A 666 -2.44 -4.40 -10.66
C GLY A 666 -3.84 -4.22 -11.24
N GLU A 667 -4.73 -3.51 -10.54
CA GLU A 667 -6.06 -3.17 -11.04
C GLU A 667 -6.01 -2.23 -12.26
N ILE A 668 -5.13 -1.22 -12.24
CA ILE A 668 -4.92 -0.32 -13.39
C ILE A 668 -4.45 -1.12 -14.61
N ALA A 669 -3.42 -1.97 -14.44
CA ALA A 669 -2.89 -2.79 -15.53
C ALA A 669 -3.97 -3.71 -16.12
N SER A 670 -4.73 -4.40 -15.26
CA SER A 670 -5.84 -5.26 -15.68
C SER A 670 -6.95 -4.47 -16.39
N GLY A 671 -7.26 -3.27 -15.91
CA GLY A 671 -8.24 -2.37 -16.52
C GLY A 671 -7.78 -1.87 -17.89
N THR A 672 -6.52 -1.50 -18.04
CA THR A 672 -5.95 -1.07 -19.33
C THR A 672 -5.89 -2.20 -20.34
N ASP A 673 -5.61 -3.42 -19.91
CA ASP A 673 -5.66 -4.61 -20.77
C ASP A 673 -7.10 -4.83 -21.26
N GLY A 674 -8.09 -4.74 -20.35
CA GLY A 674 -9.50 -4.84 -20.72
C GLY A 674 -9.97 -3.75 -21.68
N VAL A 675 -9.50 -2.51 -21.52
CA VAL A 675 -9.76 -1.42 -22.48
C VAL A 675 -9.11 -1.73 -23.83
N SER A 676 -7.84 -2.16 -23.85
CA SER A 676 -7.13 -2.51 -25.09
C SER A 676 -7.83 -3.64 -25.85
N GLU A 677 -8.28 -4.69 -25.16
CA GLU A 677 -9.05 -5.79 -25.74
C GLU A 677 -10.41 -5.32 -26.27
N GLY A 678 -11.13 -4.49 -25.49
CA GLY A 678 -12.41 -3.92 -25.90
C GLY A 678 -12.29 -3.03 -27.14
N MET A 679 -11.24 -2.21 -27.21
CA MET A 679 -10.98 -1.34 -28.37
C MET A 679 -10.50 -2.12 -29.58
N ALA A 680 -9.76 -3.22 -29.41
CA ALA A 680 -9.46 -4.13 -30.52
C ALA A 680 -10.75 -4.77 -31.08
N GLY A 681 -11.68 -5.18 -30.21
CA GLY A 681 -12.98 -5.69 -30.64
C GLY A 681 -13.84 -4.63 -31.35
N LEU A 682 -13.84 -3.39 -30.85
CA LEU A 682 -14.53 -2.27 -31.50
C LEU A 682 -13.93 -1.98 -32.87
N GLN A 683 -12.60 -1.93 -32.98
CA GLN A 683 -11.87 -1.71 -34.24
C GLN A 683 -12.20 -2.78 -35.28
N ASP A 684 -12.25 -4.05 -34.88
CA ASP A 684 -12.65 -5.14 -35.79
C ASP A 684 -14.11 -4.98 -36.25
N GLY A 685 -15.01 -4.61 -35.33
CA GLY A 685 -16.43 -4.38 -35.64
C GLY A 685 -16.66 -3.19 -36.58
N THR A 686 -16.04 -2.04 -36.31
CA THR A 686 -16.15 -0.83 -37.14
C THR A 686 -15.48 -1.03 -38.50
N ARG A 687 -14.33 -1.72 -38.55
CA ARG A 687 -13.69 -2.08 -39.83
C ARG A 687 -14.60 -2.95 -40.67
N LYS A 688 -15.24 -3.97 -40.08
CA LYS A 688 -16.20 -4.83 -40.79
C LYS A 688 -17.38 -4.00 -41.32
N MET A 689 -17.96 -3.15 -40.48
CA MET A 689 -19.08 -2.30 -40.86
C MET A 689 -18.70 -1.33 -42.00
N HIS A 690 -17.57 -0.66 -41.90
CA HIS A 690 -17.06 0.25 -42.94
C HIS A 690 -16.89 -0.47 -44.28
N LEU A 691 -16.32 -1.69 -44.28
CA LEU A 691 -16.17 -2.51 -45.50
C LEU A 691 -17.53 -2.90 -46.10
N GLU A 692 -18.52 -3.21 -45.27
CA GLU A 692 -19.87 -3.54 -45.74
C GLU A 692 -20.64 -2.29 -46.23
N THR A 693 -20.40 -1.11 -45.66
CA THR A 693 -21.15 0.12 -45.98
C THR A 693 -20.58 0.93 -47.13
N LYS A 694 -19.28 0.85 -47.39
CA LYS A 694 -18.59 1.71 -48.36
C LYS A 694 -19.15 1.58 -49.78
N ASP A 695 -19.50 0.37 -50.21
CA ASP A 695 -19.93 0.10 -51.60
C ASP A 695 -21.46 0.03 -51.76
N MET A 696 -22.22 0.24 -50.68
CA MET A 696 -23.70 0.18 -50.73
C MET A 696 -24.33 1.27 -51.60
N PRO A 697 -23.89 2.55 -51.56
CA PRO A 697 -24.47 3.60 -52.40
C PRO A 697 -24.41 3.28 -53.89
N GLU A 698 -23.27 2.75 -54.36
CA GLU A 698 -23.08 2.37 -55.76
C GLU A 698 -23.96 1.16 -56.15
N LYS A 699 -24.02 0.14 -55.28
CA LYS A 699 -24.85 -1.07 -55.52
C LYS A 699 -26.35 -0.78 -55.53
N ILE A 700 -26.82 0.14 -54.69
CA ILE A 700 -28.24 0.54 -54.67
C ILE A 700 -28.61 1.24 -55.98
N GLN A 701 -27.72 2.07 -56.52
CA GLN A 701 -27.97 2.76 -57.78
C GLN A 701 -28.04 1.79 -58.96
N GLU A 702 -27.12 0.82 -59.02
CA GLU A 702 -27.03 -0.16 -60.12
C GLU A 702 -28.31 -1.01 -60.27
N GLU A 703 -28.92 -1.47 -59.17
CA GLU A 703 -30.14 -2.28 -59.26
C GLU A 703 -31.42 -1.49 -59.56
N ILE A 704 -31.44 -0.19 -59.25
CA ILE A 704 -32.56 0.68 -59.64
C ILE A 704 -32.55 0.89 -61.16
N ASP A 705 -31.39 1.17 -61.74
CA ASP A 705 -31.24 1.38 -63.18
C ASP A 705 -31.71 0.15 -63.97
N LYS A 706 -31.40 -1.05 -63.46
CA LYS A 706 -31.81 -2.31 -64.08
C LYS A 706 -33.31 -2.57 -64.04
N LEU A 707 -34.00 -2.17 -62.97
CA LEU A 707 -35.46 -2.33 -62.85
C LEU A 707 -36.24 -1.40 -63.79
N LEU A 708 -35.67 -0.24 -64.15
CA LEU A 708 -36.29 0.70 -65.07
C LEU A 708 -36.27 0.23 -66.54
N GLU A 709 -35.22 -0.49 -66.94
CA GLU A 709 -35.05 -0.96 -68.32
C GLU A 709 -36.09 -2.04 -68.73
N ASP A 710 -36.57 -2.85 -67.78
CA ASP A 710 -37.52 -3.94 -68.03
C ASP A 710 -38.96 -3.45 -68.35
N TYR A 711 -39.32 -2.20 -68.05
CA TYR A 711 -40.71 -1.71 -68.05
C TYR A 711 -40.99 -0.48 -68.93
N ASP A 712 -40.02 0.09 -69.64
CA ASP A 712 -40.26 1.17 -70.61
C ASP A 712 -40.75 0.61 -71.97
N LYS A 713 -42.03 0.82 -72.29
CA LYS A 713 -42.68 0.37 -73.55
C LYS A 713 -43.22 1.54 -74.39
N SER A 714 -42.73 2.75 -74.16
CA SER A 714 -43.24 4.00 -74.76
C SER A 714 -43.13 4.11 -76.30
N ASP A 715 -42.34 3.23 -76.95
CA ASP A 715 -42.09 3.22 -78.40
C ASP A 715 -42.99 2.28 -79.22
N PHE A 716 -43.95 1.57 -78.61
CA PHE A 716 -44.80 0.62 -79.32
C PHE A 716 -45.69 1.30 -80.39
N ARG A 717 -45.79 0.67 -81.58
CA ARG A 717 -46.66 1.07 -82.70
C ARG A 717 -47.49 -0.16 -83.12
N PRO A 718 -48.83 -0.07 -83.16
CA PRO A 718 -49.67 -1.22 -83.48
C PRO A 718 -49.57 -1.60 -84.97
N GLU A 719 -49.58 -2.91 -85.25
CA GLU A 719 -49.64 -3.45 -86.61
C GLU A 719 -51.09 -3.86 -86.95
N SER A 720 -51.45 -3.94 -88.24
CA SER A 720 -52.80 -4.35 -88.69
C SER A 720 -53.11 -5.77 -88.24
N PHE A 721 -54.33 -5.99 -87.72
CA PHE A 721 -54.81 -7.32 -87.36
C PHE A 721 -55.20 -8.17 -88.58
N VAL A 722 -55.69 -7.52 -89.64
CA VAL A 722 -56.26 -8.21 -90.81
C VAL A 722 -55.23 -8.54 -91.89
N SER A 723 -54.14 -7.77 -91.99
CA SER A 723 -53.05 -8.05 -92.94
C SER A 723 -51.82 -7.20 -92.65
N GLU A 724 -50.65 -7.84 -92.53
CA GLU A 724 -49.34 -7.16 -92.41
C GLU A 724 -49.01 -6.22 -93.58
N LYS A 725 -49.74 -6.32 -94.71
CA LYS A 725 -49.57 -5.44 -95.88
C LYS A 725 -50.17 -4.05 -95.68
N ASN A 726 -50.99 -3.85 -94.65
CA ASN A 726 -51.60 -2.56 -94.33
C ASN A 726 -50.61 -1.70 -93.54
N GLN A 727 -50.29 -0.52 -94.07
CA GLN A 727 -49.34 0.42 -93.46
C GLN A 727 -50.07 1.63 -92.86
N ASN A 728 -49.42 2.33 -91.93
CA ASN A 728 -49.97 3.50 -91.20
C ASN A 728 -51.19 3.16 -90.33
N VAL A 729 -51.12 2.02 -89.63
CA VAL A 729 -52.11 1.66 -88.62
C VAL A 729 -51.82 2.48 -87.36
N GLU A 730 -52.75 3.35 -86.99
CA GLU A 730 -52.58 4.24 -85.83
C GLU A 730 -53.21 3.62 -84.58
N LEU A 731 -54.33 2.91 -84.77
CA LEU A 731 -55.05 2.23 -83.71
C LEU A 731 -55.52 0.87 -84.18
N VAL A 732 -55.20 -0.16 -83.40
CA VAL A 732 -55.96 -1.41 -83.41
C VAL A 732 -56.66 -1.51 -82.07
N GLN A 733 -57.94 -1.81 -82.07
CA GLN A 733 -58.74 -2.03 -80.87
C GLN A 733 -59.57 -3.29 -81.03
N PHE A 734 -59.63 -4.11 -79.98
CA PHE A 734 -60.51 -5.26 -79.93
C PHE A 734 -61.69 -4.94 -79.04
N VAL A 735 -62.90 -5.23 -79.51
CA VAL A 735 -64.15 -5.13 -78.77
C VAL A 735 -64.87 -6.46 -78.92
N MET A 736 -64.90 -7.25 -77.85
CA MET A 736 -65.52 -8.55 -77.83
C MET A 736 -66.77 -8.47 -76.95
N THR A 737 -67.91 -8.94 -77.45
CA THR A 737 -69.17 -8.93 -76.70
C THR A 737 -69.74 -10.34 -76.63
N THR A 738 -70.16 -10.78 -75.44
CA THR A 738 -70.86 -12.07 -75.30
C THR A 738 -72.35 -11.93 -75.58
N ASP A 739 -73.01 -13.03 -75.96
CA ASP A 739 -74.47 -13.08 -76.02
C ASP A 739 -75.09 -12.77 -74.62
N PRO A 740 -76.28 -12.12 -74.55
CA PRO A 740 -77.01 -11.92 -73.30
C PRO A 740 -77.58 -13.25 -72.79
N ILE A 741 -77.79 -13.35 -71.48
CA ILE A 741 -78.39 -14.53 -70.85
C ILE A 741 -79.83 -14.19 -70.44
N GLU A 742 -80.79 -14.71 -71.20
CA GLU A 742 -82.23 -14.56 -70.99
C GLU A 742 -82.96 -15.88 -71.36
N LYS A 743 -84.18 -16.10 -70.87
CA LYS A 743 -84.94 -17.34 -71.12
C LYS A 743 -85.78 -17.22 -72.40
N GLU A 744 -85.55 -18.07 -73.41
CA GLU A 744 -86.35 -18.12 -74.65
C GLU A 744 -87.81 -18.57 -74.36
N GLU A 745 -88.79 -17.76 -74.78
CA GLU A 745 -90.20 -18.17 -74.86
C GLU A 745 -90.41 -19.02 -76.14
N ILE A 746 -90.95 -20.23 -75.97
CA ILE A 746 -91.24 -21.15 -77.08
C ILE A 746 -92.48 -20.66 -77.85
N ASP A 747 -92.27 -20.35 -79.13
CA ASP A 747 -93.30 -20.08 -80.13
C ASP A 747 -94.04 -21.39 -80.52
N VAL A 748 -95.38 -21.37 -80.50
CA VAL A 748 -96.26 -22.52 -80.85
C VAL A 748 -96.89 -22.22 -82.21
N PRO A 749 -96.85 -23.12 -83.22
CA PRO A 749 -97.04 -22.75 -84.62
C PRO A 749 -98.49 -22.42 -85.02
N ASP A 750 -98.62 -21.48 -85.96
CA ASP A 750 -99.85 -21.02 -86.63
C ASP A 750 -100.74 -22.17 -87.18
N MET A 751 -102.03 -22.11 -86.88
CA MET A 751 -103.11 -22.67 -87.69
C MET A 751 -104.05 -21.51 -88.09
N GLU A 752 -104.36 -21.45 -89.39
CA GLU A 752 -105.08 -20.39 -90.10
C GLU A 752 -106.49 -20.05 -89.55
N GLU A 753 -106.75 -18.73 -89.54
CA GLU A 753 -107.98 -17.92 -89.55
C GLU A 753 -109.36 -18.53 -89.18
N GLU A 754 -110.08 -17.87 -88.25
CA GLU A 754 -111.38 -17.20 -88.52
C GLU A 754 -111.90 -16.43 -87.28
N GLU A 755 -112.46 -15.24 -87.49
CA GLU A 755 -113.17 -14.45 -86.48
C GLU A 755 -114.34 -15.25 -85.83
N MET A 756 -114.55 -15.12 -84.51
CA MET A 756 -115.85 -14.66 -83.99
C MET A 756 -115.94 -14.56 -82.45
N LYS A 757 -116.37 -13.35 -82.04
CA LYS A 757 -117.29 -13.00 -80.95
C LYS A 757 -116.88 -13.21 -79.50
N THR A 758 -117.03 -12.11 -78.76
CA THR A 758 -116.61 -11.94 -77.37
C THR A 758 -117.54 -12.65 -76.39
N PRO A 759 -117.10 -12.93 -75.15
CA PRO A 759 -117.96 -13.46 -74.07
C PRO A 759 -119.21 -12.62 -73.81
N TRP A 760 -119.19 -11.35 -74.23
CA TRP A 760 -120.33 -10.44 -74.15
C TRP A 760 -121.37 -10.68 -75.25
N ASP A 761 -120.95 -11.15 -76.42
CA ASP A 761 -121.85 -11.74 -77.43
C ASP A 761 -122.42 -13.10 -76.96
N ARG A 762 -121.70 -13.85 -76.12
CA ARG A 762 -122.19 -15.09 -75.47
C ARG A 762 -123.11 -14.85 -74.27
N PHE A 763 -123.06 -13.68 -73.65
CA PHE A 763 -123.96 -13.29 -72.55
C PHE A 763 -125.30 -12.73 -73.08
N LEU A 764 -125.27 -11.99 -74.20
CA LEU A 764 -126.49 -11.56 -74.89
C LEU A 764 -127.31 -12.72 -75.47
N ASP A 765 -126.68 -13.88 -75.70
CA ASP A 765 -127.35 -15.14 -76.12
C ASP A 765 -128.03 -15.92 -74.97
N LEU A 766 -127.92 -15.47 -73.71
CA LEU A 766 -128.60 -16.09 -72.56
C LEU A 766 -129.92 -15.38 -72.14
N PHE A 767 -130.21 -14.20 -72.70
CA PHE A 767 -131.43 -13.40 -72.41
C PHE A 767 -132.28 -13.04 -73.64
N ARG A 768 -132.19 -13.83 -74.71
CA ARG A 768 -133.34 -14.11 -75.59
C ARG A 768 -133.62 -15.60 -75.46
N LYS A 769 -134.75 -16.03 -74.90
CA LYS A 769 -136.06 -15.35 -74.83
C LYS A 769 -136.24 -14.22 -73.84
#